data_AF-A0A1M5U1Q2-F1
#
_entry.id   AF-A0A1M5U1Q2-F1
#
_cell.length_a   1.000
_cell.length_b   1.000
_cell.length_c   1.000
_cell.angle_alpha   90.00
_cell.angle_beta   90.00
_cell.angle_gamma   90.00
#
_symmetry.space_group_name_H-M   'P 1'
#
loop_
_entity.id
_entity.type
_entity.pdbx_description
1 polymer ?
#
loop_
_entity_poly.entity_id
_entity_poly.type
_entity_poly.pdbx_seq_one_letter_code
_entity_poly.pdbx_strand_id
1 'polypeptide(L)'
;MTVTRRSVLLASTAAPAAGALLGPPAQAAEAAARASGRRAVALRDGWRFALVNPGGITDPTGQYADAAAPGYDDSAWREVAVPHDWSIEQTPTTQNGTTSGTGFFPGGLGWYRLAFTLPAAQAGKRISVEFDGVYMDSSVYCNGAEVGHHPYGYTGFAFDLTGLLHTDGVTENVLAVKVQNRLPSSRWYSGSGIYREARLVVTEPVHVARWGTYVTTPEVTGERAVVRVETSVVNASGTGADVEVVSRILAPNGRTVARTSSTVAVADRATGIHELTVADPQRWDFKTPHRYTLETELRVAGERTDTYRTPFGIRTFRFDPDEGFHLNGTYSKIKGVDLHHDLGALGAAVSVDAIRRQMTIMKSMGVNAFRTSHNPPSPEMIRVCEELGIVMLVEAFDCWKTGKTRYDYGRFFDEWCERDATEMVLAARNSPAVLLWSIGNEITDSTSTAGLAMADRIIAAIRAVDDTRPLIIGSDKYRNPPAKGSAADLMLAKLDGLGLNYNTAKSVDALHATYPHLFLFESESSSETSTRGAYQEPEHLNTGENHTPGKRATSSYDNNLASWTMSGEYGHKKDRDRKWFMGQFLWSGIDYIGEPTPYNVFPVKASFFGAVDTAGFPKDMYHLFRSQWVEEPMVHLVPMTWNHEAGDTVEVWAYSNVDTVELYLNGTSLGVRKFDTKKTLDGRTYLETTEAPGDDKTFTTGPYPGSYTSPNDSAGKLHLTWKVPYAPGELKAVARRGGRTVATDVLRTAGAPHAVRLTADRTSLPADGRSLVFVTADVVDARGTVVPDAEHLISFQVTGGSLAGLDNGRQESAERYQASTRTAFQGKALAIVRSGNEAGALKVTARVDGLRRGTATVRTTHARSAATTPAAAIAPEYPEPVTYPYADASYSGRPDTLPAALLDGDPATGWSNAFAKAATALLPAFSGARPKDWVSVDYGRTRDFDRAEVSFTVDATHSLPASIEAEVWDGERYVPVTGAAVDWATASDAPTALTFDPVRGSRLRLKLTSGAPGTVQGAVRISRLEA
;
A
#
# COMPACT_ATOMS: atom_id res chain seq x y z
N MET A 1 62.46 27.73 -9.94
CA MET A 1 63.08 26.48 -10.45
C MET A 1 62.18 25.89 -11.53
N THR A 2 62.74 25.05 -12.40
CA THR A 2 62.20 24.44 -13.64
C THR A 2 60.92 23.60 -13.46
N VAL A 3 60.04 23.27 -14.44
CA VAL A 3 59.64 23.72 -15.82
C VAL A 3 58.81 22.54 -16.42
N THR A 4 57.67 22.61 -17.17
CA THR A 4 56.73 23.65 -17.64
C THR A 4 55.33 23.05 -17.96
N ARG A 5 54.34 23.89 -18.31
CA ARG A 5 53.09 23.54 -19.05
C ARG A 5 53.33 23.42 -20.59
N ARG A 6 52.26 23.14 -21.36
CA ARG A 6 52.02 23.42 -22.82
C ARG A 6 52.63 22.42 -23.84
N SER A 7 52.09 22.21 -25.07
CA SER A 7 50.82 22.62 -25.75
C SER A 7 50.63 21.89 -27.13
N VAL A 8 49.53 22.17 -27.85
CA VAL A 8 49.22 21.85 -29.29
C VAL A 8 48.83 20.38 -29.57
N LEU A 9 47.70 20.00 -30.19
CA LEU A 9 46.45 20.68 -30.61
C LEU A 9 46.46 21.63 -31.85
N LEU A 10 46.17 21.09 -33.05
CA LEU A 10 45.40 21.62 -34.23
C LEU A 10 45.51 20.54 -35.36
N ALA A 11 44.42 19.97 -35.90
CA ALA A 11 43.60 20.44 -37.05
C ALA A 11 44.41 20.62 -38.36
N SER A 12 44.02 20.11 -39.54
CA SER A 12 42.75 19.54 -40.06
C SER A 12 43.08 18.55 -41.22
N THR A 13 42.21 17.92 -42.04
CA THR A 13 40.88 18.25 -42.64
C THR A 13 40.08 16.96 -43.02
N ALA A 14 38.94 17.14 -43.71
CA ALA A 14 38.23 16.23 -44.64
C ALA A 14 37.41 15.03 -44.10
N ALA A 15 36.10 15.13 -44.35
CA ALA A 15 35.13 14.05 -44.61
C ALA A 15 34.55 14.29 -46.05
N PRO A 16 33.66 13.47 -46.64
CA PRO A 16 32.98 12.28 -46.12
C PRO A 16 32.97 11.04 -47.06
N ALA A 17 32.54 9.88 -46.54
CA ALA A 17 31.86 8.82 -47.30
C ALA A 17 31.13 7.87 -46.33
N ALA A 18 30.09 7.16 -46.80
CA ALA A 18 29.30 6.23 -45.98
C ALA A 18 29.89 4.81 -45.94
N GLY A 19 29.70 4.12 -44.81
CA GLY A 19 29.96 2.70 -44.62
C GLY A 19 29.23 2.21 -43.37
N ALA A 20 28.47 1.11 -43.46
CA ALA A 20 27.56 0.70 -42.40
C ALA A 20 28.29 0.08 -41.18
N LEU A 21 27.86 0.43 -39.97
CA LEU A 21 28.31 -0.18 -38.71
C LEU A 21 27.11 -0.72 -37.92
N LEU A 22 26.61 -1.88 -38.34
CA LEU A 22 25.81 -2.75 -37.49
C LEU A 22 26.75 -3.70 -36.74
N GLY A 23 27.08 -3.36 -35.49
CA GLY A 23 27.86 -4.21 -34.58
C GLY A 23 26.94 -4.94 -33.59
N PRO A 24 26.76 -6.27 -33.68
CA PRO A 24 25.79 -6.99 -32.86
C PRO A 24 26.31 -7.30 -31.44
N PRO A 25 25.42 -7.61 -30.46
CA PRO A 25 25.78 -7.92 -29.06
C PRO A 25 26.48 -9.29 -28.86
N ALA A 26 27.09 -9.86 -29.90
CA ALA A 26 27.52 -11.26 -29.96
C ALA A 26 28.61 -11.67 -28.95
N GLN A 27 29.52 -10.76 -28.57
CA GLN A 27 30.65 -11.10 -27.68
C GLN A 27 30.23 -11.49 -26.25
N ALA A 28 29.03 -11.10 -25.80
CA ALA A 28 28.46 -11.57 -24.54
C ALA A 28 27.96 -13.03 -24.61
N ALA A 29 27.67 -13.55 -25.81
CA ALA A 29 27.20 -14.92 -26.02
C ALA A 29 28.35 -15.94 -26.02
N GLU A 30 29.47 -15.64 -26.69
CA GLU A 30 30.61 -16.58 -26.80
C GLU A 30 31.24 -16.91 -25.43
N ALA A 31 31.42 -15.92 -24.57
CA ALA A 31 31.92 -16.14 -23.21
C ALA A 31 30.93 -16.92 -22.32
N ALA A 32 29.62 -16.81 -22.59
CA ALA A 32 28.57 -17.50 -21.85
C ALA A 32 28.31 -18.94 -22.34
N ALA A 33 28.75 -19.30 -23.56
CA ALA A 33 28.49 -20.60 -24.19
C ALA A 33 29.29 -21.78 -23.57
N ARG A 34 30.10 -21.55 -22.53
CA ARG A 34 30.99 -22.55 -21.90
C ARG A 34 30.68 -22.88 -20.44
N ALA A 35 29.66 -22.29 -19.84
CA ALA A 35 29.29 -22.57 -18.45
C ALA A 35 28.17 -23.62 -18.37
N SER A 36 28.47 -24.83 -17.90
CA SER A 36 27.44 -25.83 -17.56
C SER A 36 26.71 -25.44 -16.26
N GLY A 37 25.40 -25.72 -16.23
CA GLY A 37 24.51 -25.39 -15.11
C GLY A 37 23.29 -24.56 -15.51
N ARG A 38 22.43 -24.27 -14.53
CA ARG A 38 21.21 -23.48 -14.70
C ARG A 38 21.48 -22.03 -15.07
N ARG A 39 20.61 -21.49 -15.92
CA ARG A 39 20.55 -20.07 -16.29
C ARG A 39 19.11 -19.57 -16.24
N ALA A 40 18.86 -18.53 -15.45
CA ALA A 40 17.65 -17.72 -15.58
C ALA A 40 17.91 -16.57 -16.57
N VAL A 41 16.98 -16.33 -17.49
CA VAL A 41 16.98 -15.21 -18.43
C VAL A 41 15.71 -14.41 -18.17
N ALA A 42 15.85 -13.20 -17.60
CA ALA A 42 14.71 -12.35 -17.30
C ALA A 42 14.06 -11.85 -18.59
N LEU A 43 12.76 -12.14 -18.77
CA LEU A 43 11.93 -11.69 -19.88
C LEU A 43 11.30 -10.33 -19.53
N ARG A 44 12.12 -9.35 -19.17
CA ARG A 44 11.64 -8.01 -18.74
C ARG A 44 11.31 -7.07 -19.90
N ASP A 45 11.84 -7.35 -21.08
CA ASP A 45 11.96 -6.35 -22.15
C ASP A 45 11.49 -6.89 -23.51
N GLY A 46 11.08 -5.98 -24.39
CA GLY A 46 10.72 -6.27 -25.78
C GLY A 46 9.35 -6.90 -25.99
N TRP A 47 8.48 -6.92 -24.97
CA TRP A 47 7.12 -7.43 -25.13
C TRP A 47 6.28 -6.47 -26.00
N ARG A 48 5.51 -7.00 -26.93
CA ARG A 48 4.41 -6.32 -27.61
C ARG A 48 3.15 -6.48 -26.77
N PHE A 49 2.36 -5.42 -26.60
CA PHE A 49 1.11 -5.43 -25.84
C PHE A 49 -0.03 -4.77 -26.62
N ALA A 50 -1.22 -5.39 -26.53
CA ALA A 50 -2.48 -4.82 -27.00
C ALA A 50 -3.60 -5.03 -25.96
N LEU A 51 -4.29 -3.93 -25.63
CA LEU A 51 -5.54 -3.93 -24.88
C LEU A 51 -6.70 -4.08 -25.87
N VAL A 52 -7.32 -5.26 -25.90
CA VAL A 52 -8.36 -5.60 -26.89
C VAL A 52 -9.71 -5.03 -26.51
N ASN A 53 -10.05 -5.09 -25.22
CA ASN A 53 -11.37 -4.69 -24.73
C ASN A 53 -11.27 -4.32 -23.24
N PRO A 54 -11.36 -3.03 -22.84
CA PRO A 54 -11.23 -2.62 -21.44
C PRO A 54 -12.46 -2.96 -20.57
N GLY A 55 -13.61 -3.25 -21.19
CA GLY A 55 -14.88 -3.50 -20.50
C GLY A 55 -15.39 -4.95 -20.56
N GLY A 56 -14.61 -5.87 -21.14
CA GLY A 56 -15.04 -7.24 -21.35
C GLY A 56 -13.91 -8.19 -21.74
N ILE A 57 -14.21 -9.49 -21.75
CA ILE A 57 -13.24 -10.57 -22.03
C ILE A 57 -13.32 -11.14 -23.45
N THR A 58 -14.08 -10.50 -24.32
CA THR A 58 -14.27 -10.86 -25.74
C THR A 58 -13.51 -9.93 -26.66
N ASP A 59 -13.03 -10.46 -27.77
CA ASP A 59 -12.65 -9.66 -28.94
C ASP A 59 -13.91 -9.47 -29.83
N PRO A 60 -14.49 -8.26 -29.93
CA PRO A 60 -15.64 -7.99 -30.80
C PRO A 60 -15.23 -7.74 -32.26
N THR A 61 -13.92 -7.62 -32.55
CA THR A 61 -13.39 -7.30 -33.89
C THR A 61 -12.93 -8.54 -34.66
N GLY A 62 -12.51 -9.59 -33.95
CA GLY A 62 -11.84 -10.76 -34.50
C GLY A 62 -10.36 -10.54 -34.85
N GLN A 63 -9.84 -9.32 -34.70
CA GLN A 63 -8.44 -8.95 -35.01
C GLN A 63 -7.41 -9.74 -34.19
N TYR A 64 -7.81 -10.30 -33.03
CA TYR A 64 -6.93 -10.98 -32.08
C TYR A 64 -7.20 -12.49 -32.00
N ALA A 65 -7.99 -13.05 -32.93
CA ALA A 65 -8.29 -14.48 -32.96
C ALA A 65 -7.02 -15.34 -33.09
N ASP A 66 -6.12 -14.96 -34.00
CA ASP A 66 -4.86 -15.66 -34.26
C ASP A 66 -3.66 -15.08 -33.47
N ALA A 67 -3.89 -14.28 -32.43
CA ALA A 67 -2.83 -13.56 -31.69
C ALA A 67 -1.78 -14.48 -31.01
N ALA A 68 -2.07 -15.77 -30.85
CA ALA A 68 -1.11 -16.78 -30.39
C ALA A 68 -0.18 -17.32 -31.49
N ALA A 69 -0.54 -17.19 -32.77
CA ALA A 69 0.20 -17.79 -33.89
C ALA A 69 1.56 -17.10 -34.10
N PRO A 70 2.62 -17.82 -34.53
CA PRO A 70 3.94 -17.20 -34.74
C PRO A 70 3.88 -16.01 -35.70
N GLY A 71 3.39 -16.24 -36.93
CA GLY A 71 3.31 -15.25 -38.01
C GLY A 71 2.16 -14.24 -37.90
N TYR A 72 1.63 -13.99 -36.71
CA TYR A 72 0.69 -12.89 -36.47
C TYR A 72 1.43 -11.55 -36.44
N ASP A 73 0.94 -10.55 -37.17
CA ASP A 73 1.55 -9.22 -37.23
C ASP A 73 1.20 -8.39 -35.99
N ASP A 74 2.15 -8.33 -35.05
CA ASP A 74 2.11 -7.46 -33.86
C ASP A 74 2.90 -6.16 -34.03
N SER A 75 3.35 -5.79 -35.24
CA SER A 75 4.18 -4.59 -35.45
C SER A 75 3.49 -3.28 -35.06
N ALA A 76 2.15 -3.26 -35.09
CA ALA A 76 1.31 -2.16 -34.63
C ALA A 76 1.09 -2.15 -33.10
N TRP A 77 1.48 -3.20 -32.38
CA TRP A 77 1.31 -3.29 -30.92
C TRP A 77 2.39 -2.48 -30.20
N ARG A 78 2.00 -1.89 -29.06
CA ARG A 78 2.90 -1.07 -28.24
C ARG A 78 3.98 -1.96 -27.62
N GLU A 79 5.23 -1.50 -27.65
CA GLU A 79 6.31 -2.13 -26.90
C GLU A 79 6.22 -1.77 -25.41
N VAL A 80 6.35 -2.76 -24.53
CA VAL A 80 6.28 -2.63 -23.08
C VAL A 80 7.35 -3.48 -22.39
N ALA A 81 7.77 -3.03 -21.21
CA ALA A 81 8.57 -3.81 -20.29
C ALA A 81 7.65 -4.43 -19.23
N VAL A 82 7.92 -5.65 -18.79
CA VAL A 82 7.26 -6.26 -17.63
C VAL A 82 8.21 -6.23 -16.42
N PRO A 83 7.75 -6.02 -15.17
CA PRO A 83 6.35 -5.85 -14.72
C PRO A 83 5.53 -4.73 -15.39
N HIS A 84 4.32 -5.08 -15.86
CA HIS A 84 3.37 -4.20 -16.54
C HIS A 84 1.96 -4.36 -15.97
N ASP A 85 1.33 -3.24 -15.64
CA ASP A 85 -0.08 -3.13 -15.24
C ASP A 85 -0.77 -2.16 -16.21
N TRP A 86 -1.72 -2.64 -17.01
CA TRP A 86 -2.43 -1.79 -17.98
C TRP A 86 -3.63 -1.05 -17.37
N SER A 87 -4.06 -1.42 -16.15
CA SER A 87 -5.17 -0.74 -15.47
C SER A 87 -4.74 0.66 -15.02
N ILE A 88 -3.53 0.82 -14.47
CA ILE A 88 -3.04 2.10 -13.92
C ILE A 88 -2.80 3.17 -15.00
N GLU A 89 -2.66 2.74 -16.25
CA GLU A 89 -2.49 3.65 -17.40
C GLU A 89 -3.81 4.27 -17.86
N GLN A 90 -4.97 3.67 -17.54
CA GLN A 90 -6.27 4.12 -18.01
C GLN A 90 -6.84 5.29 -17.18
N THR A 91 -7.88 5.93 -17.70
CA THR A 91 -8.67 6.92 -16.94
C THR A 91 -9.61 6.22 -15.97
N PRO A 92 -9.67 6.62 -14.68
CA PRO A 92 -10.74 6.21 -13.77
C PRO A 92 -12.12 6.55 -14.35
N THR A 93 -13.07 5.62 -14.27
CA THR A 93 -14.39 5.74 -14.88
C THR A 93 -15.45 4.98 -14.09
N THR A 94 -16.73 5.28 -14.30
CA THR A 94 -17.87 4.50 -13.77
C THR A 94 -18.40 3.46 -14.78
N GLN A 95 -17.79 3.38 -15.96
CA GLN A 95 -18.16 2.46 -17.04
C GLN A 95 -17.45 1.09 -16.89
N ASN A 96 -17.44 0.25 -17.93
CA ASN A 96 -16.62 -0.97 -18.01
C ASN A 96 -16.77 -2.00 -16.86
N GLY A 97 -17.85 -1.94 -16.08
CA GLY A 97 -18.08 -2.82 -14.92
C GLY A 97 -17.19 -2.54 -13.71
N THR A 98 -16.50 -1.39 -13.69
CA THR A 98 -15.66 -0.96 -12.57
C THR A 98 -16.48 -0.68 -11.31
N THR A 99 -15.88 -0.87 -10.13
CA THR A 99 -16.49 -0.50 -8.85
C THR A 99 -15.59 0.45 -8.07
N SER A 100 -16.13 1.00 -6.98
CA SER A 100 -15.35 1.63 -5.91
C SER A 100 -14.22 0.72 -5.44
N GLY A 101 -14.51 -0.56 -5.23
CA GLY A 101 -13.54 -1.58 -4.86
C GLY A 101 -12.35 -1.69 -5.81
N THR A 102 -12.57 -1.62 -7.13
CA THR A 102 -11.49 -1.63 -8.14
C THR A 102 -10.85 -0.25 -8.36
N GLY A 103 -11.10 0.73 -7.50
CA GLY A 103 -10.62 2.11 -7.65
C GLY A 103 -11.07 2.79 -8.93
N PHE A 104 -12.22 2.38 -9.48
CA PHE A 104 -12.76 2.86 -10.76
C PHE A 104 -11.85 2.65 -12.00
N PHE A 105 -10.83 1.77 -11.93
CA PHE A 105 -9.98 1.44 -13.09
C PHE A 105 -10.51 0.23 -13.88
N PRO A 106 -10.56 0.29 -15.23
CA PRO A 106 -10.97 -0.86 -16.06
C PRO A 106 -9.94 -1.99 -16.07
N GLY A 107 -10.44 -3.23 -16.16
CA GLY A 107 -9.65 -4.44 -16.39
C GLY A 107 -9.63 -4.81 -17.87
N GLY A 108 -10.29 -5.92 -18.22
CA GLY A 108 -10.58 -6.29 -19.61
C GLY A 108 -9.80 -7.50 -20.15
N LEU A 109 -9.72 -7.59 -21.47
CA LEU A 109 -8.89 -8.53 -22.23
C LEU A 109 -7.63 -7.83 -22.75
N GLY A 110 -6.47 -8.33 -22.35
CA GLY A 110 -5.17 -7.93 -22.89
C GLY A 110 -4.40 -9.13 -23.45
N TRP A 111 -3.57 -8.87 -24.46
CA TRP A 111 -2.56 -9.81 -24.96
C TRP A 111 -1.16 -9.21 -24.86
N TYR A 112 -0.20 -10.07 -24.49
CA TYR A 112 1.23 -9.82 -24.60
C TYR A 112 1.83 -10.81 -25.60
N ARG A 113 2.85 -10.40 -26.37
CA ARG A 113 3.67 -11.25 -27.25
C ARG A 113 5.15 -10.93 -27.07
N LEU A 114 6.03 -11.93 -27.19
CA LEU A 114 7.48 -11.76 -27.15
C LEU A 114 8.18 -12.69 -28.15
N ALA A 115 8.90 -12.07 -29.07
CA ALA A 115 9.73 -12.70 -30.10
C ALA A 115 11.18 -12.86 -29.62
N PHE A 116 11.78 -14.05 -29.75
CA PHE A 116 13.19 -14.30 -29.42
C PHE A 116 13.79 -15.55 -30.09
N THR A 117 15.07 -15.47 -30.47
CA THR A 117 15.87 -16.61 -30.93
C THR A 117 16.63 -17.27 -29.77
N LEU A 118 16.71 -18.61 -29.73
CA LEU A 118 17.59 -19.34 -28.80
C LEU A 118 18.76 -20.00 -29.54
N PRO A 119 20.01 -19.92 -29.03
CA PRO A 119 21.19 -20.43 -29.74
C PRO A 119 21.38 -21.95 -29.58
N ALA A 120 22.09 -22.56 -30.54
CA ALA A 120 22.37 -24.01 -30.62
C ALA A 120 22.91 -24.66 -29.34
N ALA A 121 23.58 -23.89 -28.47
CA ALA A 121 24.04 -24.35 -27.15
C ALA A 121 22.90 -24.74 -26.18
N GLN A 122 21.64 -24.39 -26.48
CA GLN A 122 20.45 -24.76 -25.69
C GLN A 122 19.75 -26.03 -26.20
N ALA A 123 20.21 -26.64 -27.29
CA ALA A 123 19.69 -27.92 -27.76
C ALA A 123 19.90 -29.02 -26.69
N GLY A 124 18.87 -29.82 -26.40
CA GLY A 124 18.91 -30.88 -25.40
C GLY A 124 18.86 -30.42 -23.93
N LYS A 125 18.77 -29.11 -23.66
CA LYS A 125 18.50 -28.56 -22.32
C LYS A 125 17.02 -28.70 -21.97
N ARG A 126 16.65 -28.55 -20.69
CA ARG A 126 15.26 -28.26 -20.31
C ARG A 126 15.06 -26.75 -20.26
N ILE A 127 13.93 -26.27 -20.76
CA ILE A 127 13.60 -24.84 -20.84
C ILE A 127 12.16 -24.65 -20.39
N SER A 128 11.94 -23.94 -19.29
CA SER A 128 10.61 -23.47 -18.88
C SER A 128 10.48 -21.96 -19.02
N VAL A 129 9.25 -21.46 -19.15
CA VAL A 129 8.91 -20.09 -18.77
C VAL A 129 8.33 -20.09 -17.37
N GLU A 130 8.71 -19.12 -16.55
CA GLU A 130 8.13 -18.87 -15.23
C GLU A 130 7.62 -17.43 -15.14
N PHE A 131 6.49 -17.27 -14.47
CA PHE A 131 5.92 -15.98 -14.07
C PHE A 131 5.75 -15.98 -12.56
N ASP A 132 6.09 -14.88 -11.87
CA ASP A 132 5.88 -14.75 -10.42
C ASP A 132 4.45 -14.26 -10.06
N GLY A 133 3.63 -13.99 -11.08
CA GLY A 133 2.18 -13.73 -11.01
C GLY A 133 1.67 -12.90 -12.19
N VAL A 134 0.47 -13.24 -12.67
CA VAL A 134 -0.23 -12.56 -13.79
C VAL A 134 -1.69 -12.39 -13.38
N TYR A 135 -2.19 -11.15 -13.32
CA TYR A 135 -3.57 -10.88 -12.87
C TYR A 135 -4.49 -10.62 -14.08
N MET A 136 -5.45 -11.48 -14.40
CA MET A 136 -5.69 -12.84 -13.91
C MET A 136 -6.23 -13.71 -15.06
N ASP A 137 -6.61 -14.96 -14.78
CA ASP A 137 -7.34 -15.83 -15.72
C ASP A 137 -6.60 -15.94 -17.08
N SER A 138 -5.36 -16.43 -17.00
CA SER A 138 -4.36 -16.27 -18.06
C SER A 138 -4.04 -17.57 -18.79
N SER A 139 -3.89 -17.51 -20.12
CA SER A 139 -3.41 -18.63 -20.95
C SER A 139 -2.09 -18.25 -21.62
N VAL A 140 -1.11 -19.15 -21.57
CA VAL A 140 0.21 -18.97 -22.20
C VAL A 140 0.31 -19.87 -23.42
N TYR A 141 0.88 -19.32 -24.49
CA TYR A 141 1.12 -20.00 -25.76
C TYR A 141 2.60 -19.90 -26.13
N CYS A 142 3.13 -20.96 -26.76
CA CYS A 142 4.48 -21.00 -27.32
C CYS A 142 4.39 -21.52 -28.76
N ASN A 143 4.86 -20.73 -29.72
CA ASN A 143 4.85 -21.03 -31.14
C ASN A 143 3.46 -21.47 -31.68
N GLY A 144 2.38 -20.85 -31.17
CA GLY A 144 0.99 -21.15 -31.52
C GLY A 144 0.30 -22.24 -30.69
N ALA A 145 1.04 -23.07 -29.95
CA ALA A 145 0.47 -24.10 -29.07
C ALA A 145 0.19 -23.53 -27.67
N GLU A 146 -0.98 -23.79 -27.10
CA GLU A 146 -1.27 -23.46 -25.69
C GLU A 146 -0.47 -24.40 -24.78
N VAL A 147 0.33 -23.83 -23.86
CA VAL A 147 1.19 -24.59 -22.93
C VAL A 147 0.58 -24.71 -21.53
N GLY A 148 -0.41 -23.87 -21.21
CA GLY A 148 -1.18 -23.97 -19.98
C GLY A 148 -2.00 -22.72 -19.68
N HIS A 149 -3.00 -22.93 -18.82
CA HIS A 149 -3.84 -21.90 -18.20
C HIS A 149 -3.47 -21.78 -16.71
N HIS A 150 -3.49 -20.57 -16.17
CA HIS A 150 -3.32 -20.29 -14.74
C HIS A 150 -4.36 -19.24 -14.30
N PRO A 151 -5.35 -19.62 -13.46
CA PRO A 151 -6.44 -18.72 -13.12
C PRO A 151 -6.13 -17.71 -12.03
N TYR A 152 -5.38 -18.09 -10.99
CA TYR A 152 -5.23 -17.27 -9.79
C TYR A 152 -4.18 -16.18 -9.96
N GLY A 153 -4.58 -14.93 -9.69
CA GLY A 153 -3.79 -13.76 -10.06
C GLY A 153 -2.55 -13.47 -9.22
N TYR A 154 -2.28 -14.25 -8.15
CA TYR A 154 -1.29 -13.88 -7.13
C TYR A 154 -0.23 -14.96 -6.82
N THR A 155 -0.37 -16.16 -7.35
CA THR A 155 0.65 -17.21 -7.31
C THR A 155 1.58 -17.15 -8.51
N GLY A 156 2.79 -17.68 -8.36
CA GLY A 156 3.69 -17.93 -9.47
C GLY A 156 3.33 -19.22 -10.20
N PHE A 157 3.76 -19.36 -11.46
CA PHE A 157 3.57 -20.60 -12.22
C PHE A 157 4.69 -20.80 -13.23
N ALA A 158 4.81 -22.02 -13.74
CA ALA A 158 5.83 -22.39 -14.72
C ALA A 158 5.33 -23.45 -15.70
N PHE A 159 5.65 -23.28 -16.97
CA PHE A 159 5.33 -24.22 -18.04
C PHE A 159 6.60 -24.65 -18.78
N ASP A 160 6.73 -25.96 -19.06
CA ASP A 160 7.84 -26.52 -19.82
C ASP A 160 7.63 -26.27 -21.32
N LEU A 161 8.63 -25.67 -21.96
CA LEU A 161 8.63 -25.29 -23.37
C LEU A 161 9.60 -26.15 -24.20
N THR A 162 10.31 -27.10 -23.58
CA THR A 162 11.44 -27.82 -24.17
C THR A 162 11.13 -28.48 -25.52
N GLY A 163 9.92 -29.01 -25.68
CA GLY A 163 9.47 -29.67 -26.92
C GLY A 163 8.91 -28.74 -28.01
N LEU A 164 8.79 -27.44 -27.73
CA LEU A 164 8.14 -26.46 -28.62
C LEU A 164 9.11 -25.40 -29.17
N LEU A 165 10.28 -25.24 -28.54
CA LEU A 165 11.22 -24.17 -28.85
C LEU A 165 12.22 -24.54 -29.95
N HIS A 166 12.36 -23.65 -30.93
CA HIS A 166 13.47 -23.64 -31.88
C HIS A 166 14.75 -23.15 -31.21
N THR A 167 15.83 -23.92 -31.35
CA THR A 167 17.13 -23.66 -30.71
C THR A 167 18.28 -23.54 -31.73
N ASP A 168 17.99 -23.34 -33.01
CA ASP A 168 18.99 -23.24 -34.09
C ASP A 168 19.77 -21.90 -34.12
N GLY A 169 19.33 -20.90 -33.36
CA GLY A 169 19.90 -19.56 -33.32
C GLY A 169 19.44 -18.60 -34.43
N VAL A 170 18.50 -19.02 -35.28
CA VAL A 170 18.01 -18.23 -36.44
C VAL A 170 16.48 -18.20 -36.57
N THR A 171 15.80 -19.27 -36.16
CA THR A 171 14.33 -19.34 -36.14
C THR A 171 13.83 -18.66 -34.86
N GLU A 172 12.85 -17.78 -35.05
CA GLU A 172 12.21 -17.05 -33.96
C GLU A 172 11.25 -17.94 -33.17
N ASN A 173 11.22 -17.75 -31.85
CA ASN A 173 10.18 -18.26 -30.98
C ASN A 173 9.26 -17.13 -30.55
N VAL A 174 7.96 -17.39 -30.56
CA VAL A 174 6.94 -16.46 -30.09
C VAL A 174 6.29 -17.05 -28.85
N LEU A 175 6.47 -16.37 -27.72
CA LEU A 175 5.60 -16.52 -26.56
C LEU A 175 4.43 -15.54 -26.69
N ALA A 176 3.22 -15.99 -26.41
CA ALA A 176 2.05 -15.12 -26.27
C ALA A 176 1.34 -15.40 -24.95
N VAL A 177 0.82 -14.36 -24.29
CA VAL A 177 0.10 -14.45 -23.03
C VAL A 177 -1.21 -13.69 -23.15
N LYS A 178 -2.33 -14.41 -23.02
CA LYS A 178 -3.68 -13.88 -22.94
C LYS A 178 -4.04 -13.66 -21.48
N VAL A 179 -4.61 -12.51 -21.12
CA VAL A 179 -4.96 -12.16 -19.73
C VAL A 179 -6.36 -11.59 -19.67
N GLN A 180 -7.18 -12.04 -18.72
CA GLN A 180 -8.61 -11.70 -18.63
C GLN A 180 -9.01 -11.22 -17.22
N ASN A 181 -8.94 -9.91 -16.97
CA ASN A 181 -9.45 -9.31 -15.74
C ASN A 181 -10.92 -8.85 -15.91
N ARG A 182 -11.88 -9.77 -15.75
CA ARG A 182 -13.31 -9.46 -15.87
C ARG A 182 -13.84 -8.81 -14.59
N LEU A 183 -14.27 -7.55 -14.65
CA LEU A 183 -14.75 -6.84 -13.46
C LEU A 183 -16.24 -7.12 -13.13
N PRO A 184 -16.63 -7.12 -11.84
CA PRO A 184 -15.77 -7.04 -10.66
C PRO A 184 -15.16 -8.40 -10.27
N SER A 185 -13.85 -8.39 -10.00
CA SER A 185 -12.97 -9.54 -9.70
C SER A 185 -12.25 -9.44 -8.35
N SER A 186 -12.32 -8.29 -7.67
CA SER A 186 -11.68 -8.05 -6.37
C SER A 186 -12.42 -6.95 -5.58
N ARG A 187 -12.20 -6.90 -4.26
CA ARG A 187 -12.65 -5.84 -3.35
C ARG A 187 -11.73 -4.61 -3.34
N TRP A 188 -10.46 -4.79 -3.68
CA TRP A 188 -9.43 -3.76 -3.81
C TRP A 188 -8.95 -3.65 -5.26
N TYR A 189 -8.04 -2.72 -5.55
CA TYR A 189 -7.40 -2.62 -6.86
C TYR A 189 -6.46 -3.80 -7.11
N SER A 190 -6.81 -4.64 -8.08
CA SER A 190 -5.95 -5.76 -8.50
C SER A 190 -4.86 -5.36 -9.49
N GLY A 191 -5.09 -4.34 -10.32
CA GLY A 191 -4.34 -4.13 -11.56
C GLY A 191 -4.65 -5.20 -12.62
N SER A 192 -4.03 -5.10 -13.79
CA SER A 192 -4.23 -6.09 -14.88
C SER A 192 -2.96 -6.33 -15.68
N GLY A 193 -2.59 -7.60 -15.87
CA GLY A 193 -1.48 -8.01 -16.74
C GLY A 193 -0.37 -8.79 -16.06
N ILE A 194 0.81 -8.78 -16.69
CA ILE A 194 2.04 -9.42 -16.20
C ILE A 194 2.70 -8.44 -15.20
N TYR A 195 2.05 -8.24 -14.05
CA TYR A 195 2.40 -7.24 -13.04
C TYR A 195 3.56 -7.68 -12.12
N ARG A 196 4.12 -8.88 -12.33
CA ARG A 196 5.32 -9.40 -11.66
C ARG A 196 6.35 -9.87 -12.69
N GLU A 197 7.50 -10.32 -12.19
CA GLU A 197 8.62 -10.74 -13.03
C GLU A 197 8.30 -11.98 -13.88
N ALA A 198 8.89 -12.03 -15.08
CA ALA A 198 8.82 -13.15 -16.01
C ALA A 198 10.24 -13.58 -16.43
N ARG A 199 10.46 -14.87 -16.66
CA ARG A 199 11.78 -15.42 -17.00
C ARG A 199 11.70 -16.73 -17.78
N LEU A 200 12.70 -16.99 -18.62
CA LEU A 200 13.04 -18.37 -19.00
C LEU A 200 13.99 -18.95 -17.96
N VAL A 201 13.78 -20.21 -17.58
CA VAL A 201 14.73 -20.99 -16.77
C VAL A 201 15.22 -22.16 -17.62
N VAL A 202 16.53 -22.17 -17.88
CA VAL A 202 17.20 -23.21 -18.66
C VAL A 202 18.08 -24.05 -17.74
N THR A 203 18.02 -25.38 -17.85
CA THR A 203 18.82 -26.32 -17.06
C THR A 203 19.35 -27.47 -17.92
N GLU A 204 20.35 -28.20 -17.41
CA GLU A 204 20.62 -29.55 -17.92
C GLU A 204 19.43 -30.50 -17.61
N PRO A 205 19.32 -31.65 -18.28
CA PRO A 205 18.32 -32.68 -17.94
C PRO A 205 18.35 -33.12 -16.47
N VAL A 206 19.54 -33.19 -15.85
CA VAL A 206 19.69 -33.46 -14.41
C VAL A 206 19.85 -32.16 -13.63
N HIS A 207 18.81 -31.77 -12.89
CA HIS A 207 18.68 -30.45 -12.26
C HIS A 207 17.86 -30.50 -10.95
N VAL A 208 17.99 -29.49 -10.09
CA VAL A 208 17.13 -29.30 -8.91
C VAL A 208 15.73 -28.90 -9.37
N ALA A 209 14.66 -29.43 -8.77
CA ALA A 209 13.30 -29.03 -9.12
C ALA A 209 13.05 -27.52 -8.87
N ARG A 210 12.05 -26.93 -9.55
CA ARG A 210 11.52 -25.61 -9.15
C ARG A 210 11.05 -25.69 -7.70
N TRP A 211 11.50 -24.75 -6.86
CA TRP A 211 11.32 -24.78 -5.40
C TRP A 211 11.84 -26.05 -4.69
N GLY A 212 12.73 -26.79 -5.35
CA GLY A 212 13.22 -28.12 -4.98
C GLY A 212 14.20 -28.18 -3.81
N THR A 213 14.42 -27.09 -3.08
CA THR A 213 15.17 -27.10 -1.81
C THR A 213 14.25 -26.79 -0.65
N TYR A 214 14.45 -27.48 0.47
CA TYR A 214 13.79 -27.19 1.74
C TYR A 214 14.84 -27.13 2.84
N VAL A 215 14.98 -25.97 3.49
CA VAL A 215 16.04 -25.68 4.45
C VAL A 215 15.42 -25.35 5.80
N THR A 216 15.71 -26.18 6.81
CA THR A 216 15.20 -26.01 8.18
C THR A 216 16.33 -26.02 9.20
N THR A 217 16.07 -25.44 10.37
CA THR A 217 17.05 -25.35 11.47
C THR A 217 16.50 -26.02 12.74
N PRO A 218 16.44 -27.36 12.80
CA PRO A 218 15.80 -28.09 13.90
C PRO A 218 16.49 -27.92 15.26
N GLU A 219 17.77 -27.55 15.29
CA GLU A 219 18.48 -27.18 16.53
C GLU A 219 19.23 -25.86 16.34
N VAL A 220 19.08 -24.92 17.27
CA VAL A 220 19.77 -23.62 17.27
C VAL A 220 20.13 -23.20 18.71
N THR A 221 21.39 -23.34 19.08
CA THR A 221 21.95 -22.86 20.36
C THR A 221 22.72 -21.54 20.14
N GLY A 222 23.52 -21.10 21.12
CA GLY A 222 24.49 -20.02 20.90
C GLY A 222 25.76 -20.48 20.18
N GLU A 223 26.15 -21.74 20.40
CA GLU A 223 27.42 -22.34 19.93
C GLU A 223 27.28 -23.00 18.56
N ARG A 224 26.08 -23.51 18.23
CA ARG A 224 25.83 -24.20 16.96
C ARG A 224 24.38 -24.07 16.48
N ALA A 225 24.19 -24.25 15.18
CA ALA A 225 22.90 -24.61 14.60
C ALA A 225 23.08 -25.83 13.68
N VAL A 226 22.14 -26.77 13.77
CA VAL A 226 22.00 -27.83 12.77
C VAL A 226 21.11 -27.30 11.67
N VAL A 227 21.62 -27.28 10.44
CA VAL A 227 20.86 -26.90 9.24
C VAL A 227 20.59 -28.18 8.44
N ARG A 228 19.32 -28.57 8.36
CA ARG A 228 18.86 -29.71 7.58
C ARG A 228 18.38 -29.22 6.22
N VAL A 229 18.83 -29.90 5.17
CA VAL A 229 18.61 -29.55 3.77
C VAL A 229 18.06 -30.75 3.03
N GLU A 230 16.86 -30.62 2.47
CA GLU A 230 16.36 -31.53 1.45
C GLU A 230 16.58 -30.91 0.07
N THR A 231 16.94 -31.73 -0.91
CA THR A 231 17.12 -31.34 -2.32
C THR A 231 16.45 -32.36 -3.23
N SER A 232 15.32 -31.97 -3.82
CA SER A 232 14.63 -32.73 -4.85
C SER A 232 15.33 -32.55 -6.21
N VAL A 233 15.94 -33.63 -6.70
CA VAL A 233 16.61 -33.70 -8.00
C VAL A 233 15.68 -34.34 -9.02
N VAL A 234 15.58 -33.73 -10.20
CA VAL A 234 14.89 -34.25 -11.39
C VAL A 234 15.94 -34.73 -12.39
N ASN A 235 15.67 -35.84 -13.05
CA ASN A 235 16.45 -36.36 -14.18
C ASN A 235 15.52 -36.55 -15.40
N ALA A 236 15.54 -35.56 -16.30
CA ALA A 236 14.75 -35.55 -17.53
C ALA A 236 15.51 -36.09 -18.76
N SER A 237 16.55 -36.92 -18.56
CA SER A 237 17.37 -37.48 -19.65
C SER A 237 16.79 -38.74 -20.30
N GLY A 238 15.85 -39.42 -19.63
CA GLY A 238 15.32 -40.72 -20.06
C GLY A 238 16.16 -41.94 -19.66
N THR A 239 17.29 -41.74 -18.99
CA THR A 239 18.14 -42.82 -18.43
C THR A 239 18.51 -42.52 -16.98
N GLY A 240 18.38 -43.51 -16.09
CA GLY A 240 18.75 -43.35 -14.69
C GLY A 240 20.24 -43.02 -14.51
N ALA A 241 20.56 -42.13 -13.57
CA ALA A 241 21.91 -41.63 -13.34
C ALA A 241 22.23 -41.50 -11.84
N ASP A 242 23.48 -41.77 -11.47
CA ASP A 242 24.02 -41.45 -10.15
C ASP A 242 24.46 -39.97 -10.10
N VAL A 243 23.89 -39.22 -9.15
CA VAL A 243 24.09 -37.77 -9.04
C VAL A 243 24.78 -37.43 -7.71
N GLU A 244 25.98 -36.83 -7.75
CA GLU A 244 26.56 -36.20 -6.55
C GLU A 244 25.80 -34.90 -6.26
N VAL A 245 25.11 -34.85 -5.13
CA VAL A 245 24.53 -33.64 -4.56
C VAL A 245 25.57 -33.04 -3.61
N VAL A 246 26.00 -31.80 -3.86
CA VAL A 246 26.94 -31.07 -2.98
C VAL A 246 26.23 -29.87 -2.37
N SER A 247 26.14 -29.81 -1.04
CA SER A 247 25.56 -28.66 -0.33
C SER A 247 26.65 -27.85 0.38
N ARG A 248 26.63 -26.53 0.20
CA ARG A 248 27.52 -25.57 0.86
C ARG A 248 26.69 -24.48 1.52
N ILE A 249 26.97 -24.14 2.77
CA ILE A 249 26.36 -23.00 3.45
C ILE A 249 27.34 -21.84 3.44
N LEU A 250 26.94 -20.74 2.80
CA LEU A 250 27.66 -19.46 2.77
C LEU A 250 27.09 -18.53 3.85
N ALA A 251 27.98 -17.96 4.67
CA ALA A 251 27.65 -16.92 5.65
C ALA A 251 27.30 -15.58 4.97
N PRO A 252 26.72 -14.60 5.71
CA PRO A 252 26.37 -13.28 5.15
C PRO A 252 27.54 -12.52 4.48
N ASN A 253 28.79 -12.88 4.78
CA ASN A 253 30.00 -12.32 4.18
C ASN A 253 30.53 -13.13 2.96
N GLY A 254 29.77 -14.11 2.48
CA GLY A 254 30.11 -14.97 1.33
C GLY A 254 31.08 -16.12 1.63
N ARG A 255 31.58 -16.27 2.87
CA ARG A 255 32.46 -17.41 3.23
C ARG A 255 31.65 -18.68 3.44
N THR A 256 32.12 -19.79 2.88
CA THR A 256 31.62 -21.13 3.25
C THR A 256 31.90 -21.40 4.73
N VAL A 257 30.86 -21.77 5.49
CA VAL A 257 30.95 -22.18 6.90
C VAL A 257 30.68 -23.66 7.12
N ALA A 258 29.94 -24.32 6.23
CA ALA A 258 29.73 -25.76 6.24
C ALA A 258 29.62 -26.31 4.81
N ARG A 259 30.00 -27.57 4.62
CA ARG A 259 29.86 -28.31 3.34
C ARG A 259 29.68 -29.80 3.60
N THR A 260 28.87 -30.47 2.79
CA THR A 260 28.84 -31.93 2.65
C THR A 260 28.47 -32.34 1.21
N SER A 261 28.62 -33.61 0.87
CA SER A 261 28.02 -34.20 -0.35
C SER A 261 27.66 -35.67 -0.17
N SER A 262 26.72 -36.15 -1.00
CA SER A 262 26.31 -37.54 -1.10
C SER A 262 25.89 -37.87 -2.54
N THR A 263 25.88 -39.14 -2.90
CA THR A 263 25.41 -39.61 -4.22
C THR A 263 24.01 -40.21 -4.09
N VAL A 264 23.11 -39.82 -4.99
CA VAL A 264 21.74 -40.34 -5.06
C VAL A 264 21.49 -40.90 -6.46
N ALA A 265 20.96 -42.12 -6.54
CA ALA A 265 20.51 -42.70 -7.81
C ALA A 265 19.17 -42.07 -8.22
N VAL A 266 19.10 -41.45 -9.39
CA VAL A 266 17.91 -40.72 -9.88
C VAL A 266 17.42 -41.34 -11.18
N ALA A 267 16.26 -42.01 -11.12
CA ALA A 267 15.51 -42.45 -12.31
C ALA A 267 14.87 -41.21 -12.97
N ASP A 268 13.66 -40.82 -12.55
CA ASP A 268 13.01 -39.58 -12.97
C ASP A 268 13.17 -38.45 -11.93
N ARG A 269 13.07 -38.81 -10.63
CA ARG A 269 13.16 -37.87 -9.50
C ARG A 269 13.58 -38.59 -8.22
N ALA A 270 14.39 -37.94 -7.39
CA ALA A 270 14.75 -38.39 -6.05
C ALA A 270 14.98 -37.19 -5.11
N THR A 271 15.07 -37.42 -3.80
CA THR A 271 15.40 -36.38 -2.80
C THR A 271 16.66 -36.77 -2.04
N GLY A 272 17.70 -35.96 -2.14
CA GLY A 272 18.87 -36.02 -1.26
C GLY A 272 18.60 -35.27 0.04
N ILE A 273 19.15 -35.76 1.16
CA ILE A 273 19.03 -35.14 2.48
C ILE A 273 20.44 -34.93 3.06
N HIS A 274 20.73 -33.73 3.53
CA HIS A 274 21.97 -33.38 4.19
C HIS A 274 21.70 -32.68 5.52
N GLU A 275 22.56 -32.92 6.50
CA GLU A 275 22.62 -32.13 7.73
C GLU A 275 24.00 -31.49 7.83
N LEU A 276 24.03 -30.19 8.17
CA LEU A 276 25.24 -29.38 8.22
C LEU A 276 25.25 -28.56 9.51
N THR A 277 26.31 -28.68 10.31
CA THR A 277 26.47 -27.86 11.52
C THR A 277 27.14 -26.53 11.19
N VAL A 278 26.48 -25.42 11.54
CA VAL A 278 27.06 -24.06 11.53
C VAL A 278 27.45 -23.71 12.97
N ALA A 279 28.74 -23.56 13.24
CA ALA A 279 29.23 -23.04 14.52
C ALA A 279 28.97 -21.52 14.63
N ASP A 280 28.79 -21.04 15.86
CA ASP A 280 28.56 -19.63 16.22
C ASP A 280 27.57 -18.89 15.28
N PRO A 281 26.32 -19.41 15.14
CA PRO A 281 25.39 -18.97 14.10
C PRO A 281 24.94 -17.51 14.28
N GLN A 282 25.14 -16.71 13.24
CA GLN A 282 24.62 -15.34 13.16
C GLN A 282 23.11 -15.39 12.93
N ARG A 283 22.32 -15.21 14.00
CA ARG A 283 20.87 -15.36 13.95
C ARG A 283 20.19 -14.25 13.13
N TRP A 284 19.10 -14.59 12.45
CA TRP A 284 18.19 -13.63 11.83
C TRP A 284 17.25 -13.07 12.90
N ASP A 285 17.15 -11.74 12.99
CA ASP A 285 16.36 -11.04 14.01
C ASP A 285 15.82 -9.69 13.48
N PHE A 286 14.87 -9.07 14.19
CA PHE A 286 14.27 -7.77 13.87
C PHE A 286 15.29 -6.62 13.77
N LYS A 287 16.37 -6.68 14.57
CA LYS A 287 17.46 -5.67 14.57
C LYS A 287 18.71 -6.13 13.82
N THR A 288 18.90 -7.44 13.63
CA THR A 288 20.06 -8.04 12.96
C THR A 288 19.63 -9.16 11.99
N PRO A 289 19.12 -8.84 10.78
CA PRO A 289 18.60 -9.82 9.83
C PRO A 289 19.71 -10.55 9.05
N HIS A 290 20.53 -11.35 9.73
CA HIS A 290 21.59 -12.13 9.08
C HIS A 290 21.00 -13.23 8.18
N ARG A 291 21.41 -13.26 6.91
CA ARG A 291 20.99 -14.26 5.92
C ARG A 291 22.17 -15.09 5.42
N TYR A 292 22.00 -16.40 5.45
CA TYR A 292 22.89 -17.36 4.82
C TYR A 292 22.41 -17.66 3.39
N THR A 293 23.25 -18.33 2.61
CA THR A 293 22.84 -18.91 1.33
C THR A 293 23.30 -20.36 1.27
N LEU A 294 22.36 -21.27 1.09
CA LEU A 294 22.66 -22.61 0.62
C LEU A 294 23.01 -22.53 -0.87
N GLU A 295 24.18 -23.02 -1.24
CA GLU A 295 24.53 -23.35 -2.61
C GLU A 295 24.49 -24.87 -2.77
N THR A 296 23.60 -25.36 -3.63
CA THR A 296 23.47 -26.76 -4.00
C THR A 296 24.01 -26.94 -5.42
N GLU A 297 25.05 -27.75 -5.56
CA GLU A 297 25.67 -28.11 -6.84
C GLU A 297 25.36 -29.58 -7.14
N LEU A 298 24.90 -29.88 -8.37
CA LEU A 298 24.66 -31.25 -8.84
C LEU A 298 25.71 -31.66 -9.86
N ARG A 299 26.16 -32.93 -9.80
CA ARG A 299 27.12 -33.50 -10.76
C ARG A 299 26.73 -34.90 -11.20
N VAL A 300 27.05 -35.24 -12.44
CA VAL A 300 26.90 -36.57 -13.02
C VAL A 300 28.24 -36.97 -13.63
N ALA A 301 28.75 -38.16 -13.31
CA ALA A 301 30.09 -38.63 -13.72
C ALA A 301 31.25 -37.65 -13.38
N GLY A 302 31.07 -36.81 -12.35
CA GLY A 302 32.01 -35.77 -11.93
C GLY A 302 31.78 -34.39 -12.57
N GLU A 303 31.08 -34.31 -13.70
CA GLU A 303 30.76 -33.07 -14.39
C GLU A 303 29.54 -32.37 -13.80
N ARG A 304 29.60 -31.04 -13.66
CA ARG A 304 28.54 -30.25 -13.00
C ARG A 304 27.36 -30.00 -13.92
N THR A 305 26.15 -30.39 -13.50
CA THR A 305 24.90 -30.23 -14.26
C THR A 305 24.00 -29.10 -13.73
N ASP A 306 24.09 -28.72 -12.45
CA ASP A 306 23.29 -27.62 -11.90
C ASP A 306 24.02 -26.86 -10.78
N THR A 307 23.57 -25.64 -10.52
CA THR A 307 23.90 -24.86 -9.33
C THR A 307 22.67 -24.04 -8.92
N TYR A 308 22.01 -24.47 -7.85
CA TYR A 308 20.85 -23.83 -7.26
C TYR A 308 21.28 -23.04 -6.01
N ARG A 309 20.63 -21.90 -5.73
CA ARG A 309 20.92 -21.09 -4.55
C ARG A 309 19.66 -20.71 -3.79
N THR A 310 19.68 -20.93 -2.48
CA THR A 310 18.54 -20.74 -1.58
C THR A 310 18.95 -19.83 -0.44
N PRO A 311 18.48 -18.57 -0.40
CA PRO A 311 18.57 -17.73 0.78
C PRO A 311 17.83 -18.39 1.96
N PHE A 312 18.39 -18.28 3.16
CA PHE A 312 17.71 -18.67 4.40
C PHE A 312 18.30 -17.89 5.59
N GLY A 313 17.69 -18.01 6.77
CA GLY A 313 18.22 -17.41 8.00
C GLY A 313 18.00 -18.33 9.19
N ILE A 314 18.96 -18.33 10.12
CA ILE A 314 18.95 -19.18 11.31
C ILE A 314 18.21 -18.43 12.42
N ARG A 315 17.03 -18.92 12.83
CA ARG A 315 16.24 -18.33 13.93
C ARG A 315 15.33 -19.36 14.58
N THR A 316 15.02 -19.17 15.86
CA THR A 316 13.91 -19.85 16.53
C THR A 316 12.76 -18.88 16.74
N PHE A 317 11.53 -19.38 16.80
CA PHE A 317 10.36 -18.59 17.17
C PHE A 317 9.35 -19.47 17.91
N ARG A 318 8.46 -18.85 18.69
CA ARG A 318 7.36 -19.52 19.39
C ARG A 318 6.15 -18.58 19.44
N PHE A 319 4.99 -19.09 19.09
CA PHE A 319 3.70 -18.52 19.47
C PHE A 319 3.17 -19.36 20.63
N ASP A 320 2.91 -18.73 21.78
CA ASP A 320 2.56 -19.44 23.02
C ASP A 320 1.25 -18.88 23.60
N PRO A 321 0.18 -19.69 23.75
CA PRO A 321 -1.13 -19.21 24.16
C PRO A 321 -1.19 -18.44 25.49
N ASP A 322 -0.19 -18.58 26.37
CA ASP A 322 -0.09 -17.84 27.64
C ASP A 322 1.08 -16.84 27.65
N GLU A 323 2.21 -17.20 27.04
CA GLU A 323 3.45 -16.40 27.10
C GLU A 323 3.64 -15.42 25.93
N GLY A 324 2.75 -15.40 24.93
CA GLY A 324 2.82 -14.48 23.79
C GLY A 324 3.80 -14.93 22.69
N PHE A 325 4.22 -14.00 21.83
CA PHE A 325 5.17 -14.28 20.76
C PHE A 325 6.63 -14.10 21.23
N HIS A 326 7.51 -15.01 20.81
CA HIS A 326 8.94 -14.97 21.10
C HIS A 326 9.75 -15.19 19.82
N LEU A 327 10.75 -14.34 19.57
CA LEU A 327 11.76 -14.50 18.52
C LEU A 327 13.12 -14.74 19.16
N ASN A 328 13.85 -15.77 18.72
CA ASN A 328 15.16 -16.16 19.24
C ASN A 328 15.23 -16.41 20.76
N GLY A 329 14.08 -16.61 21.43
CA GLY A 329 13.94 -16.72 22.88
C GLY A 329 13.62 -15.41 23.62
N THR A 330 13.40 -14.31 22.89
CA THR A 330 13.04 -12.99 23.43
C THR A 330 11.57 -12.70 23.15
N TYR A 331 10.80 -12.35 24.19
CA TYR A 331 9.42 -11.90 24.07
C TYR A 331 9.30 -10.65 23.17
N SER A 332 8.31 -10.63 22.29
CA SER A 332 7.96 -9.44 21.52
C SER A 332 6.47 -9.41 21.17
N LYS A 333 5.92 -8.21 20.99
CA LYS A 333 4.63 -8.03 20.34
C LYS A 333 4.79 -8.05 18.83
N ILE A 334 3.84 -8.67 18.13
CA ILE A 334 3.62 -8.48 16.70
C ILE A 334 3.07 -7.05 16.50
N LYS A 335 3.95 -6.17 16.04
CA LYS A 335 3.66 -4.79 15.62
C LYS A 335 3.49 -4.81 14.11
N GLY A 336 2.34 -5.31 13.67
CA GLY A 336 2.05 -5.63 12.28
C GLY A 336 1.29 -4.54 11.55
N VAL A 337 1.34 -4.63 10.22
CA VAL A 337 0.45 -3.91 9.30
C VAL A 337 -0.07 -4.87 8.24
N ASP A 338 -1.30 -4.65 7.81
CA ASP A 338 -1.83 -5.13 6.54
C ASP A 338 -1.40 -4.17 5.43
N LEU A 339 -1.00 -4.73 4.29
CA LEU A 339 -0.83 -3.98 3.04
C LEU A 339 -1.36 -4.84 1.88
N HIS A 340 -2.06 -4.21 0.94
CA HIS A 340 -2.28 -4.77 -0.39
C HIS A 340 -1.00 -4.67 -1.24
N HIS A 341 -1.04 -5.24 -2.45
CA HIS A 341 0.13 -5.40 -3.33
C HIS A 341 0.44 -4.19 -4.22
N ASP A 342 -0.42 -3.17 -4.25
CA ASP A 342 -0.22 -2.00 -5.11
C ASP A 342 0.86 -1.03 -4.58
N LEU A 343 1.39 -0.24 -5.51
CA LEU A 343 2.54 0.64 -5.32
C LEU A 343 2.17 2.10 -5.67
N GLY A 344 0.93 2.50 -5.35
CA GLY A 344 0.36 3.82 -5.60
C GLY A 344 0.33 4.12 -7.10
N ALA A 345 0.96 5.21 -7.52
CA ALA A 345 0.98 5.62 -8.93
C ALA A 345 1.64 4.63 -9.93
N LEU A 346 2.29 3.56 -9.44
CA LEU A 346 2.79 2.45 -10.27
C LEU A 346 1.74 1.33 -10.49
N GLY A 347 0.62 1.38 -9.77
CA GLY A 347 -0.37 0.30 -9.76
C GLY A 347 0.21 -0.99 -9.19
N ALA A 348 -0.16 -2.12 -9.77
CA ALA A 348 0.34 -3.43 -9.36
C ALA A 348 1.77 -3.71 -9.84
N ALA A 349 2.31 -2.96 -10.81
CA ALA A 349 3.57 -3.28 -11.49
C ALA A 349 4.78 -3.28 -10.53
N VAL A 350 5.21 -4.48 -10.12
CA VAL A 350 6.16 -4.68 -9.01
C VAL A 350 7.50 -3.96 -9.23
N SER A 351 7.92 -3.21 -8.21
CA SER A 351 9.25 -2.58 -8.16
C SER A 351 9.89 -2.78 -6.77
N VAL A 352 11.09 -3.36 -6.74
CA VAL A 352 11.87 -3.56 -5.51
C VAL A 352 12.18 -2.24 -4.81
N ASP A 353 12.31 -1.13 -5.54
CA ASP A 353 12.56 0.20 -4.97
C ASP A 353 11.31 0.77 -4.28
N ALA A 354 10.13 0.54 -4.86
CA ALA A 354 8.86 0.98 -4.29
C ALA A 354 8.51 0.16 -3.04
N ILE A 355 8.62 -1.17 -3.14
CA ILE A 355 8.44 -2.11 -2.01
C ILE A 355 9.43 -1.78 -0.88
N ARG A 356 10.72 -1.55 -1.20
CA ARG A 356 11.70 -1.14 -0.18
C ARG A 356 11.34 0.20 0.45
N ARG A 357 10.82 1.17 -0.31
CA ARG A 357 10.34 2.45 0.24
C ARG A 357 9.18 2.23 1.21
N GLN A 358 8.12 1.54 0.80
CA GLN A 358 6.96 1.21 1.65
C GLN A 358 7.40 0.55 2.96
N MET A 359 8.16 -0.56 2.87
CA MET A 359 8.58 -1.31 4.06
C MET A 359 9.60 -0.57 4.93
N THR A 360 10.38 0.36 4.38
CA THR A 360 11.24 1.26 5.17
C THR A 360 10.40 2.27 5.96
N ILE A 361 9.35 2.85 5.36
CA ILE A 361 8.42 3.75 6.06
C ILE A 361 7.71 3.00 7.20
N MET A 362 7.23 1.77 6.94
CA MET A 362 6.66 0.91 7.97
C MET A 362 7.67 0.64 9.10
N LYS A 363 8.91 0.27 8.76
CA LYS A 363 9.98 0.06 9.76
C LYS A 363 10.25 1.32 10.60
N SER A 364 10.17 2.53 10.04
CA SER A 364 10.35 3.79 10.78
C SER A 364 9.13 4.22 11.62
N MET A 365 7.96 3.62 11.39
CA MET A 365 6.80 3.64 12.31
C MET A 365 7.01 2.71 13.51
N GLY A 366 7.98 1.80 13.46
CA GLY A 366 8.23 0.78 14.49
C GLY A 366 7.63 -0.59 14.19
N VAL A 367 7.11 -0.81 12.98
CA VAL A 367 6.59 -2.11 12.51
C VAL A 367 7.69 -3.17 12.57
N ASN A 368 7.32 -4.36 13.05
CA ASN A 368 8.17 -5.55 13.01
C ASN A 368 7.55 -6.73 12.24
N ALA A 369 6.29 -6.64 11.82
CA ALA A 369 5.57 -7.70 11.11
C ALA A 369 4.72 -7.17 9.93
N PHE A 370 4.38 -8.05 8.99
CA PHE A 370 3.57 -7.72 7.82
C PHE A 370 2.63 -8.89 7.46
N ARG A 371 1.36 -8.59 7.15
CA ARG A 371 0.35 -9.54 6.67
C ARG A 371 0.01 -9.25 5.20
N THR A 372 0.10 -10.29 4.36
CA THR A 372 -0.02 -10.19 2.90
C THR A 372 -1.50 -10.18 2.46
N SER A 373 -2.23 -9.14 2.83
CA SER A 373 -3.68 -9.11 2.71
C SER A 373 -4.17 -8.97 1.25
N HIS A 374 -4.99 -9.87 0.71
CA HIS A 374 -5.30 -11.25 1.13
C HIS A 374 -4.86 -12.23 0.03
N ASN A 375 -3.55 -12.23 -0.25
CA ASN A 375 -2.96 -12.97 -1.35
C ASN A 375 -1.44 -13.22 -1.16
N PRO A 376 -0.87 -14.25 -1.83
CA PRO A 376 0.56 -14.54 -1.77
C PRO A 376 1.44 -13.38 -2.28
N PRO A 377 2.50 -12.99 -1.55
CA PRO A 377 3.34 -11.84 -1.87
C PRO A 377 4.27 -12.10 -3.07
N SER A 378 4.81 -11.03 -3.65
CA SER A 378 5.89 -11.14 -4.63
C SER A 378 7.22 -11.59 -3.98
N PRO A 379 8.11 -12.26 -4.72
CA PRO A 379 9.47 -12.58 -4.23
C PRO A 379 10.27 -11.34 -3.80
N GLU A 380 10.03 -10.19 -4.45
CA GLU A 380 10.56 -8.88 -4.08
C GLU A 380 10.17 -8.48 -2.66
N MET A 381 8.90 -8.66 -2.29
CA MET A 381 8.39 -8.33 -0.95
C MET A 381 8.97 -9.24 0.11
N ILE A 382 9.01 -10.56 -0.13
CA ILE A 382 9.68 -11.52 0.77
C ILE A 382 11.14 -11.10 1.00
N ARG A 383 11.89 -10.86 -0.09
CA ARG A 383 13.30 -10.46 -0.05
C ARG A 383 13.52 -9.15 0.72
N VAL A 384 12.61 -8.19 0.63
CA VAL A 384 12.70 -6.91 1.35
C VAL A 384 12.39 -7.09 2.85
N CYS A 385 11.38 -7.86 3.22
CA CYS A 385 11.07 -8.17 4.63
C CYS A 385 12.21 -8.93 5.31
N GLU A 386 12.82 -9.90 4.60
CA GLU A 386 14.03 -10.58 5.03
C GLU A 386 15.22 -9.65 5.27
N GLU A 387 15.37 -8.58 4.47
CA GLU A 387 16.48 -7.62 4.54
C GLU A 387 16.27 -6.55 5.63
N LEU A 388 15.01 -6.22 5.92
CA LEU A 388 14.65 -5.22 6.93
C LEU A 388 14.36 -5.83 8.31
N GLY A 389 14.44 -7.15 8.47
CA GLY A 389 14.09 -7.83 9.71
C GLY A 389 12.61 -7.61 10.05
N ILE A 390 11.72 -7.93 9.12
CA ILE A 390 10.26 -7.85 9.28
C ILE A 390 9.73 -9.27 9.10
N VAL A 391 8.96 -9.77 10.08
CA VAL A 391 8.34 -11.11 10.00
C VAL A 391 7.06 -11.08 9.17
N MET A 392 6.68 -12.20 8.58
CA MET A 392 5.55 -12.28 7.66
C MET A 392 4.53 -13.35 8.07
N LEU A 393 3.26 -12.94 8.03
CA LEU A 393 2.11 -13.82 7.91
C LEU A 393 1.73 -13.81 6.43
N VAL A 394 1.82 -14.98 5.78
CA VAL A 394 1.53 -15.12 4.36
C VAL A 394 0.16 -15.80 4.18
N GLU A 395 -0.69 -15.20 3.36
CA GLU A 395 -2.12 -15.52 3.27
C GLU A 395 -2.53 -15.99 1.88
N ALA A 396 -3.28 -17.09 1.83
CA ALA A 396 -3.62 -17.77 0.58
C ALA A 396 -4.80 -17.15 -0.17
N PHE A 397 -5.91 -16.83 0.52
CA PHE A 397 -7.20 -16.61 -0.13
C PHE A 397 -8.10 -15.55 0.55
N ASP A 398 -8.72 -14.66 -0.22
CA ASP A 398 -9.83 -13.81 0.25
C ASP A 398 -11.19 -14.53 0.23
N CYS A 399 -11.31 -15.62 -0.51
CA CYS A 399 -12.53 -16.42 -0.62
C CYS A 399 -12.18 -17.89 -0.83
N TRP A 400 -13.02 -18.80 -0.33
CA TRP A 400 -13.00 -20.20 -0.78
C TRP A 400 -14.00 -20.35 -1.92
N LYS A 401 -14.88 -21.35 -1.89
CA LYS A 401 -15.85 -21.60 -2.96
C LYS A 401 -16.91 -20.50 -3.07
N THR A 402 -17.32 -19.92 -1.94
CA THR A 402 -18.22 -18.76 -1.93
C THR A 402 -17.39 -17.48 -2.15
N GLY A 403 -17.37 -17.00 -3.40
CA GLY A 403 -16.71 -15.75 -3.79
C GLY A 403 -17.34 -14.52 -3.13
N LYS A 404 -16.53 -13.48 -2.91
CA LYS A 404 -16.95 -12.17 -2.38
C LYS A 404 -17.34 -11.18 -3.49
N THR A 405 -16.86 -11.41 -4.72
CA THR A 405 -17.22 -10.66 -5.94
C THR A 405 -17.54 -11.61 -7.09
N ARG A 406 -18.05 -11.09 -8.22
CA ARG A 406 -18.66 -11.93 -9.28
C ARG A 406 -17.66 -12.80 -10.05
N TYR A 407 -16.40 -12.36 -10.18
CA TYR A 407 -15.40 -12.99 -11.03
C TYR A 407 -14.06 -13.26 -10.33
N ASP A 408 -14.06 -13.23 -8.99
CA ASP A 408 -12.89 -13.59 -8.17
C ASP A 408 -12.52 -15.08 -8.28
N TYR A 409 -11.66 -15.52 -7.36
CA TYR A 409 -11.11 -16.86 -7.32
C TYR A 409 -12.12 -17.96 -6.95
N GLY A 410 -13.27 -17.65 -6.36
CA GLY A 410 -14.23 -18.68 -5.89
C GLY A 410 -14.76 -19.58 -7.01
N ARG A 411 -14.79 -19.08 -8.25
CA ARG A 411 -15.13 -19.85 -9.46
C ARG A 411 -14.10 -20.90 -9.87
N PHE A 412 -12.90 -20.88 -9.28
CA PHE A 412 -11.79 -21.80 -9.55
C PHE A 412 -11.40 -22.67 -8.36
N PHE A 413 -11.82 -22.28 -7.14
CA PHE A 413 -11.41 -22.89 -5.89
C PHE A 413 -11.46 -24.43 -5.89
N ASP A 414 -12.51 -25.03 -6.44
CA ASP A 414 -12.71 -26.49 -6.43
C ASP A 414 -11.62 -27.28 -7.17
N GLU A 415 -10.95 -26.71 -8.17
CA GLU A 415 -9.87 -27.38 -8.92
C GLU A 415 -8.47 -26.91 -8.48
N TRP A 416 -8.33 -25.66 -8.04
CA TRP A 416 -7.03 -25.00 -7.90
C TRP A 416 -6.52 -24.81 -6.46
N CYS A 417 -7.36 -24.94 -5.42
CA CYS A 417 -6.97 -24.50 -4.07
C CYS A 417 -5.77 -25.25 -3.47
N GLU A 418 -5.61 -26.55 -3.72
CA GLU A 418 -4.39 -27.26 -3.29
C GLU A 418 -3.15 -26.80 -4.08
N ARG A 419 -3.29 -26.51 -5.38
CA ARG A 419 -2.19 -26.08 -6.25
C ARG A 419 -1.65 -24.72 -5.80
N ASP A 420 -2.54 -23.75 -5.61
CA ASP A 420 -2.17 -22.38 -5.25
C ASP A 420 -1.69 -22.27 -3.78
N ALA A 421 -2.28 -23.04 -2.85
CA ALA A 421 -1.76 -23.13 -1.48
C ALA A 421 -0.38 -23.79 -1.44
N THR A 422 -0.14 -24.82 -2.27
CA THR A 422 1.17 -25.48 -2.38
C THR A 422 2.23 -24.52 -2.95
N GLU A 423 1.91 -23.79 -4.03
CA GLU A 423 2.84 -22.83 -4.64
C GLU A 423 3.21 -21.68 -3.68
N MET A 424 2.22 -21.11 -2.99
CA MET A 424 2.43 -20.07 -1.97
C MET A 424 3.50 -20.50 -0.95
N VAL A 425 3.37 -21.74 -0.44
CA VAL A 425 4.30 -22.28 0.55
C VAL A 425 5.64 -22.63 -0.08
N LEU A 426 5.67 -23.28 -1.24
CA LEU A 426 6.91 -23.67 -1.92
C LEU A 426 7.79 -22.47 -2.27
N ALA A 427 7.21 -21.36 -2.72
CA ALA A 427 7.91 -20.12 -3.04
C ALA A 427 8.53 -19.43 -1.81
N ALA A 428 7.97 -19.65 -0.60
CA ALA A 428 8.28 -18.85 0.58
C ALA A 428 8.81 -19.63 1.81
N ARG A 429 8.70 -20.97 1.86
CA ARG A 429 9.06 -21.83 3.01
C ARG A 429 10.51 -21.78 3.47
N ASN A 430 11.44 -21.35 2.60
CA ASN A 430 12.85 -21.17 2.96
C ASN A 430 13.14 -19.79 3.59
N SER A 431 12.20 -18.86 3.52
CA SER A 431 12.38 -17.51 4.04
C SER A 431 12.42 -17.50 5.58
N PRO A 432 13.43 -16.86 6.21
CA PRO A 432 13.44 -16.69 7.67
C PRO A 432 12.34 -15.74 8.16
N ALA A 433 11.89 -14.82 7.31
CA ALA A 433 10.88 -13.82 7.63
C ALA A 433 9.48 -14.42 7.81
N VAL A 434 9.09 -15.37 6.97
CA VAL A 434 7.77 -16.02 7.07
C VAL A 434 7.71 -16.90 8.32
N LEU A 435 6.69 -16.70 9.15
CA LEU A 435 6.45 -17.43 10.40
C LEU A 435 5.06 -18.09 10.48
N LEU A 436 4.07 -17.59 9.72
CA LEU A 436 2.67 -18.05 9.78
C LEU A 436 2.09 -18.23 8.37
N TRP A 437 1.23 -19.23 8.20
CA TRP A 437 0.42 -19.45 7.01
C TRP A 437 -1.07 -19.21 7.32
N SER A 438 -1.74 -18.34 6.55
CA SER A 438 -3.19 -18.13 6.67
C SER A 438 -3.94 -18.84 5.55
N ILE A 439 -4.92 -19.68 5.93
CA ILE A 439 -5.80 -20.39 4.98
C ILE A 439 -6.90 -19.47 4.39
N GLY A 440 -7.00 -18.22 4.85
CA GLY A 440 -7.76 -17.16 4.22
C GLY A 440 -8.34 -16.11 5.17
N ASN A 441 -9.02 -15.11 4.60
CA ASN A 441 -9.60 -13.98 5.33
C ASN A 441 -11.12 -13.87 5.22
N GLU A 442 -11.81 -13.66 6.36
CA GLU A 442 -13.27 -13.42 6.47
C GLU A 442 -14.15 -14.37 5.64
N ILE A 443 -13.66 -15.59 5.49
CA ILE A 443 -14.18 -16.59 4.56
C ILE A 443 -15.64 -16.91 4.88
N THR A 444 -16.54 -16.67 3.92
CA THR A 444 -17.99 -16.91 4.07
C THR A 444 -18.31 -18.37 4.39
N ASP A 445 -17.53 -19.31 3.85
CA ASP A 445 -17.71 -20.75 4.06
C ASP A 445 -17.26 -21.24 5.45
N SER A 446 -16.44 -20.49 6.21
CA SER A 446 -15.64 -21.06 7.32
C SER A 446 -16.46 -21.54 8.51
N THR A 447 -17.65 -20.98 8.74
CA THR A 447 -18.57 -21.38 9.81
C THR A 447 -19.58 -22.45 9.35
N SER A 448 -19.38 -23.06 8.17
CA SER A 448 -20.26 -24.08 7.59
C SER A 448 -19.63 -25.48 7.60
N THR A 449 -20.47 -26.51 7.62
CA THR A 449 -20.02 -27.92 7.56
C THR A 449 -19.27 -28.23 6.27
N ALA A 450 -19.60 -27.55 5.16
CA ALA A 450 -18.87 -27.68 3.90
C ALA A 450 -17.47 -27.02 3.98
N GLY A 451 -17.37 -25.88 4.67
CA GLY A 451 -16.11 -25.19 4.92
C GLY A 451 -15.08 -26.03 5.65
N LEU A 452 -15.49 -26.91 6.58
CA LEU A 452 -14.58 -27.84 7.25
C LEU A 452 -13.78 -28.71 6.26
N ALA A 453 -14.45 -29.24 5.23
CA ALA A 453 -13.81 -30.06 4.19
C ALA A 453 -12.98 -29.21 3.21
N MET A 454 -13.33 -27.93 3.00
CA MET A 454 -12.50 -26.99 2.23
C MET A 454 -11.21 -26.66 2.97
N ALA A 455 -11.28 -26.41 4.28
CA ALA A 455 -10.12 -26.20 5.14
C ALA A 455 -9.20 -27.42 5.17
N ASP A 456 -9.75 -28.64 5.28
CA ASP A 456 -8.95 -29.88 5.26
C ASP A 456 -8.11 -30.03 3.99
N ARG A 457 -8.64 -29.64 2.81
CA ARG A 457 -7.88 -29.63 1.54
C ARG A 457 -6.69 -28.66 1.61
N ILE A 458 -6.92 -27.43 2.06
CA ILE A 458 -5.88 -26.39 2.14
C ILE A 458 -4.82 -26.75 3.19
N ILE A 459 -5.25 -27.20 4.37
CA ILE A 459 -4.36 -27.59 5.48
C ILE A 459 -3.48 -28.78 5.08
N ALA A 460 -4.06 -29.79 4.43
CA ALA A 460 -3.29 -30.93 3.92
C ALA A 460 -2.28 -30.52 2.84
N ALA A 461 -2.67 -29.63 1.91
CA ALA A 461 -1.77 -29.11 0.88
C ALA A 461 -0.57 -28.34 1.49
N ILE A 462 -0.81 -27.50 2.51
CA ILE A 462 0.25 -26.73 3.18
C ILE A 462 1.18 -27.65 3.99
N ARG A 463 0.64 -28.48 4.90
CA ARG A 463 1.45 -29.36 5.75
C ARG A 463 2.26 -30.40 4.95
N ALA A 464 1.83 -30.73 3.72
CA ALA A 464 2.57 -31.61 2.82
C ALA A 464 3.88 -31.00 2.27
N VAL A 465 4.07 -29.67 2.35
CA VAL A 465 5.29 -28.97 1.86
C VAL A 465 5.98 -28.06 2.88
N ASP A 466 5.30 -27.68 3.97
CA ASP A 466 5.88 -27.10 5.19
C ASP A 466 4.99 -27.36 6.42
N ASP A 467 5.54 -28.05 7.42
CA ASP A 467 4.90 -28.29 8.72
C ASP A 467 5.69 -27.62 9.88
N THR A 468 6.61 -26.70 9.55
CA THR A 468 7.45 -25.97 10.55
C THR A 468 6.89 -24.61 10.95
N ARG A 469 5.70 -24.25 10.46
CA ARG A 469 5.04 -22.96 10.69
C ARG A 469 3.56 -23.15 11.03
N PRO A 470 3.02 -22.48 12.06
CA PRO A 470 1.62 -22.57 12.41
C PRO A 470 0.64 -22.11 11.31
N LEU A 471 -0.50 -22.79 11.25
CA LEU A 471 -1.65 -22.49 10.40
C LEU A 471 -2.74 -21.73 11.16
N ILE A 472 -3.22 -20.64 10.56
CA ILE A 472 -4.27 -19.77 11.11
C ILE A 472 -5.34 -19.43 10.06
N ILE A 473 -6.42 -18.80 10.49
CA ILE A 473 -7.37 -18.08 9.63
C ILE A 473 -7.56 -16.66 10.18
N GLY A 474 -7.74 -15.67 9.31
CA GLY A 474 -8.20 -14.32 9.70
C GLY A 474 -9.72 -14.26 9.65
N SER A 475 -10.40 -13.82 10.72
CA SER A 475 -11.87 -13.90 10.75
C SER A 475 -12.57 -12.86 11.63
N ASP A 476 -13.60 -12.27 11.03
CA ASP A 476 -14.63 -11.42 11.64
C ASP A 476 -15.79 -12.22 12.28
N LYS A 477 -15.86 -13.54 12.07
CA LYS A 477 -17.03 -14.35 12.46
C LYS A 477 -17.02 -14.67 13.96
N TYR A 478 -15.85 -14.77 14.57
CA TYR A 478 -15.66 -15.13 15.97
C TYR A 478 -15.78 -13.92 16.90
N ARG A 479 -16.95 -13.26 16.91
CA ARG A 479 -17.24 -12.11 17.81
C ARG A 479 -17.58 -12.54 19.24
N ASN A 480 -17.99 -13.79 19.42
CA ASN A 480 -18.18 -14.48 20.68
C ASN A 480 -17.71 -15.94 20.50
N PRO A 481 -17.44 -16.69 21.57
CA PRO A 481 -17.22 -18.13 21.47
C PRO A 481 -18.40 -18.83 20.75
N PRO A 482 -18.15 -19.68 19.73
CA PRO A 482 -19.19 -20.39 19.01
C PRO A 482 -19.85 -21.47 19.86
N ALA A 483 -21.01 -21.96 19.41
CA ALA A 483 -21.66 -23.10 20.06
C ALA A 483 -20.80 -24.37 19.90
N LYS A 484 -20.54 -25.07 21.02
CA LYS A 484 -19.72 -26.30 21.03
C LYS A 484 -20.28 -27.36 20.09
N GLY A 485 -19.43 -27.95 19.26
CA GLY A 485 -19.79 -28.92 18.22
C GLY A 485 -20.40 -28.31 16.95
N SER A 486 -20.54 -26.98 16.85
CA SER A 486 -20.87 -26.31 15.59
C SER A 486 -19.68 -26.37 14.61
N ALA A 487 -19.93 -26.15 13.31
CA ALA A 487 -18.85 -26.09 12.34
C ALA A 487 -17.84 -24.96 12.63
N ALA A 488 -18.27 -23.85 13.23
CA ALA A 488 -17.38 -22.78 13.66
C ALA A 488 -16.43 -23.23 14.79
N ASP A 489 -16.91 -24.04 15.75
CA ASP A 489 -16.11 -24.63 16.83
C ASP A 489 -15.16 -25.71 16.30
N LEU A 490 -15.65 -26.59 15.41
CA LEU A 490 -14.87 -27.64 14.77
C LEU A 490 -13.81 -27.11 13.79
N MET A 491 -13.96 -25.89 13.27
CA MET A 491 -12.95 -25.21 12.46
C MET A 491 -11.74 -24.80 13.31
N LEU A 492 -12.00 -24.26 14.52
CA LEU A 492 -10.93 -23.84 15.43
C LEU A 492 -10.05 -25.03 15.86
N ALA A 493 -10.64 -26.21 16.04
CA ALA A 493 -9.91 -27.45 16.35
C ALA A 493 -9.01 -27.98 15.22
N LYS A 494 -8.95 -27.32 14.05
CA LYS A 494 -8.04 -27.65 12.92
C LYS A 494 -6.83 -26.71 12.81
N LEU A 495 -6.82 -25.62 13.57
CA LEU A 495 -5.85 -24.54 13.46
C LEU A 495 -4.92 -24.52 14.67
N ASP A 496 -3.71 -24.00 14.47
CA ASP A 496 -2.73 -23.84 15.55
C ASP A 496 -2.98 -22.51 16.32
N GLY A 497 -3.65 -21.54 15.68
CA GLY A 497 -4.06 -20.26 16.27
C GLY A 497 -5.16 -19.57 15.46
N LEU A 498 -5.69 -18.47 16.00
CA LEU A 498 -6.81 -17.73 15.40
C LEU A 498 -6.49 -16.24 15.30
N GLY A 499 -6.57 -15.72 14.07
CA GLY A 499 -6.58 -14.28 13.80
C GLY A 499 -7.99 -13.72 13.95
N LEU A 500 -8.12 -12.69 14.78
CA LEU A 500 -9.38 -11.99 15.03
C LEU A 500 -9.41 -10.69 14.21
N ASN A 501 -10.44 -10.48 13.41
CA ASN A 501 -10.65 -9.20 12.73
C ASN A 501 -11.53 -8.31 13.61
N TYR A 502 -10.98 -7.18 14.07
CA TYR A 502 -11.66 -6.08 14.74
C TYR A 502 -12.37 -6.39 16.08
N ASN A 503 -11.84 -7.28 16.93
CA ASN A 503 -12.56 -7.72 18.13
C ASN A 503 -12.41 -6.78 19.34
N THR A 504 -13.50 -6.57 20.08
CA THR A 504 -13.46 -5.79 21.34
C THR A 504 -12.66 -6.52 22.42
N ALA A 505 -12.15 -5.79 23.42
CA ALA A 505 -11.36 -6.36 24.50
C ALA A 505 -12.06 -7.54 25.22
N LYS A 506 -13.36 -7.38 25.52
CA LYS A 506 -14.21 -8.40 26.14
C LYS A 506 -14.40 -9.65 25.27
N SER A 507 -14.44 -9.48 23.94
CA SER A 507 -14.52 -10.60 23.00
C SER A 507 -13.23 -11.41 22.98
N VAL A 508 -12.09 -10.72 22.92
CA VAL A 508 -10.73 -11.30 22.99
C VAL A 508 -10.55 -12.14 24.26
N ASP A 509 -10.93 -11.60 25.44
CA ASP A 509 -10.82 -12.32 26.72
C ASP A 509 -11.71 -13.57 26.79
N ALA A 510 -12.96 -13.49 26.30
CA ALA A 510 -13.89 -14.61 26.31
C ALA A 510 -13.45 -15.76 25.39
N LEU A 511 -12.79 -15.44 24.28
CA LEU A 511 -12.24 -16.44 23.36
C LEU A 511 -11.01 -17.14 23.96
N HIS A 512 -10.09 -16.40 24.58
CA HIS A 512 -8.91 -16.99 25.25
C HIS A 512 -9.33 -17.95 26.37
N ALA A 513 -10.27 -17.53 27.22
CA ALA A 513 -10.80 -18.36 28.30
C ALA A 513 -11.54 -19.63 27.81
N THR A 514 -12.02 -19.64 26.55
CA THR A 514 -12.70 -20.82 25.96
C THR A 514 -11.73 -21.72 25.19
N TYR A 515 -10.72 -21.15 24.53
CA TYR A 515 -9.75 -21.84 23.67
C TYR A 515 -8.29 -21.59 24.11
N PRO A 516 -7.89 -21.94 25.34
CA PRO A 516 -6.54 -21.65 25.87
C PRO A 516 -5.40 -22.46 25.21
N HIS A 517 -5.71 -23.26 24.19
CA HIS A 517 -4.71 -23.97 23.37
C HIS A 517 -4.38 -23.22 22.06
N LEU A 518 -5.17 -22.21 21.67
CA LEU A 518 -4.94 -21.41 20.48
C LEU A 518 -4.20 -20.13 20.85
N PHE A 519 -3.16 -19.79 20.10
CA PHE A 519 -2.63 -18.43 20.17
C PHE A 519 -3.58 -17.45 19.47
N LEU A 520 -3.86 -16.32 20.11
CA LEU A 520 -4.77 -15.29 19.62
C LEU A 520 -4.03 -13.98 19.32
N PHE A 521 -4.44 -13.31 18.26
CA PHE A 521 -3.93 -12.01 17.80
C PHE A 521 -4.99 -11.29 16.96
N GLU A 522 -4.85 -9.98 16.74
CA GLU A 522 -5.66 -9.33 15.71
C GLU A 522 -5.03 -9.51 14.34
N SER A 523 -5.69 -10.24 13.45
CA SER A 523 -5.32 -10.32 12.03
C SER A 523 -5.69 -9.07 11.27
N GLU A 524 -6.67 -8.31 11.75
CA GLU A 524 -6.99 -6.94 11.31
C GLU A 524 -7.41 -6.12 12.53
N SER A 525 -6.75 -4.99 12.77
CA SER A 525 -7.07 -4.04 13.83
C SER A 525 -7.43 -2.66 13.28
N SER A 526 -8.09 -1.88 14.13
CA SER A 526 -8.61 -0.54 13.85
C SER A 526 -9.61 -0.46 12.69
N SER A 527 -9.17 -0.33 11.43
CA SER A 527 -10.00 0.13 10.29
C SER A 527 -10.63 1.51 10.54
N GLU A 528 -10.04 2.35 11.42
CA GLU A 528 -10.33 3.79 11.43
C GLU A 528 -9.91 4.43 10.10
N THR A 529 -10.46 5.59 9.77
CA THR A 529 -10.36 6.15 8.41
C THR A 529 -9.99 7.61 8.47
N SER A 530 -8.77 7.96 8.05
CA SER A 530 -8.25 9.33 8.13
C SER A 530 -7.75 9.84 6.77
N THR A 531 -7.88 11.14 6.54
CA THR A 531 -7.34 11.84 5.37
C THR A 531 -6.24 12.79 5.81
N ARG A 532 -5.06 12.71 5.18
CA ARG A 532 -3.90 13.56 5.51
C ARG A 532 -4.31 15.04 5.54
N GLY A 533 -4.03 15.71 6.67
CA GLY A 533 -4.30 17.13 6.87
C GLY A 533 -5.78 17.53 7.04
N ALA A 534 -6.71 16.57 7.14
CA ALA A 534 -8.12 16.84 7.45
C ALA A 534 -8.39 16.66 8.95
N TYR A 535 -9.10 17.62 9.55
CA TYR A 535 -9.29 17.72 11.00
C TYR A 535 -10.72 18.16 11.32
N GLN A 536 -11.51 17.29 11.95
CA GLN A 536 -12.92 17.53 12.27
C GLN A 536 -13.25 17.01 13.68
N GLU A 537 -13.97 17.82 14.46
CA GLU A 537 -14.51 17.53 15.81
C GLU A 537 -13.63 16.63 16.73
N PRO A 538 -12.43 17.08 17.14
CA PRO A 538 -11.59 16.36 18.12
C PRO A 538 -12.31 16.08 19.45
N GLU A 539 -13.31 16.88 19.83
CA GLU A 539 -14.18 16.65 20.98
C GLU A 539 -15.16 15.46 20.82
N HIS A 540 -15.23 14.87 19.63
CA HIS A 540 -16.13 13.78 19.30
C HIS A 540 -15.35 12.58 18.76
N LEU A 541 -15.04 11.63 19.65
CA LEU A 541 -14.92 10.24 19.21
C LEU A 541 -16.24 9.83 18.54
N ASN A 542 -16.16 9.07 17.44
CA ASN A 542 -17.31 8.62 16.63
C ASN A 542 -17.84 9.63 15.59
N THR A 543 -17.02 10.35 14.80
CA THR A 543 -17.52 11.27 13.75
C THR A 543 -18.23 10.59 12.56
N GLY A 544 -17.55 9.70 11.82
CA GLY A 544 -18.04 9.15 10.54
C GLY A 544 -19.39 8.40 10.61
N GLU A 545 -20.46 8.76 9.92
CA GLU A 545 -20.53 9.17 8.51
C GLU A 545 -20.56 10.71 8.31
N ASN A 546 -19.38 11.33 8.32
CA ASN A 546 -19.19 12.69 7.84
C ASN A 546 -19.27 12.68 6.31
N HIS A 547 -20.48 12.69 5.78
CA HIS A 547 -20.69 12.93 4.35
C HIS A 547 -20.21 14.33 4.01
N THR A 548 -18.93 14.51 3.67
CA THR A 548 -18.39 15.83 3.29
C THR A 548 -18.25 15.96 1.77
N PRO A 549 -19.32 15.91 0.95
CA PRO A 549 -19.24 16.52 -0.37
C PRO A 549 -19.23 18.05 -0.16
N GLY A 550 -18.33 18.82 -0.77
CA GLY A 550 -17.45 18.47 -1.91
C GLY A 550 -15.96 18.22 -1.60
N LYS A 551 -15.56 17.99 -0.35
CA LYS A 551 -14.22 17.45 -0.02
C LYS A 551 -14.34 16.16 0.78
N ARG A 552 -14.50 15.03 0.09
CA ARG A 552 -14.77 13.70 0.70
C ARG A 552 -13.53 13.19 1.42
N ALA A 553 -13.36 13.70 2.63
CA ALA A 553 -12.24 13.51 3.52
C ALA A 553 -12.75 13.18 4.93
N THR A 554 -11.91 12.49 5.68
CA THR A 554 -12.17 12.02 7.04
C THR A 554 -11.09 12.53 7.99
N SER A 555 -11.45 12.77 9.25
CA SER A 555 -10.57 13.38 10.26
C SER A 555 -9.35 12.52 10.61
N SER A 556 -8.21 13.16 10.91
CA SER A 556 -6.97 12.54 11.41
C SER A 556 -6.81 12.60 12.94
N TYR A 557 -7.90 12.80 13.71
CA TYR A 557 -7.90 12.73 15.18
C TYR A 557 -8.25 11.34 15.74
N ASP A 558 -8.00 10.24 15.01
CA ASP A 558 -8.32 8.86 15.44
C ASP A 558 -9.79 8.68 15.90
N ASN A 559 -10.69 9.44 15.26
CA ASN A 559 -12.07 9.62 15.71
C ASN A 559 -13.15 9.20 14.69
N ASN A 560 -12.77 8.87 13.44
CA ASN A 560 -13.70 8.57 12.35
C ASN A 560 -13.93 7.06 12.19
N LEU A 561 -14.90 6.55 12.98
CA LEU A 561 -15.17 5.13 13.17
C LEU A 561 -16.51 4.67 12.57
N ALA A 562 -16.51 3.60 11.78
CA ALA A 562 -17.70 2.85 11.37
C ALA A 562 -18.05 1.71 12.36
N SER A 563 -19.17 1.02 12.15
CA SER A 563 -19.80 0.12 13.16
C SER A 563 -18.96 -1.08 13.61
N TRP A 564 -18.04 -1.57 12.77
CA TRP A 564 -17.11 -2.67 13.08
C TRP A 564 -15.71 -2.19 13.52
N THR A 565 -15.41 -0.90 13.40
CA THR A 565 -14.05 -0.34 13.52
C THR A 565 -13.74 0.08 14.96
N MET A 566 -12.46 0.35 15.24
CA MET A 566 -11.97 0.84 16.52
C MET A 566 -10.89 1.89 16.29
N SER A 567 -10.72 2.84 17.22
CA SER A 567 -9.59 3.77 17.18
C SER A 567 -8.26 3.02 17.32
N GLY A 568 -7.20 3.56 16.70
CA GLY A 568 -5.83 3.10 16.86
C GLY A 568 -5.40 3.10 18.33
N GLU A 569 -5.85 4.09 19.11
CA GLU A 569 -5.69 4.08 20.57
C GLU A 569 -6.35 2.86 21.23
N TYR A 570 -7.62 2.57 20.95
CA TYR A 570 -8.32 1.42 21.55
C TYR A 570 -7.65 0.10 21.16
N GLY A 571 -7.37 -0.07 19.85
CA GLY A 571 -6.68 -1.24 19.31
C GLY A 571 -5.32 -1.45 19.97
N HIS A 572 -4.54 -0.38 20.15
CA HIS A 572 -3.24 -0.49 20.82
C HIS A 572 -3.35 -0.79 22.31
N LYS A 573 -4.21 -0.11 23.07
CA LYS A 573 -4.38 -0.33 24.52
C LYS A 573 -4.81 -1.79 24.81
N LYS A 574 -5.84 -2.26 24.09
CA LYS A 574 -6.36 -3.64 24.16
C LYS A 574 -5.26 -4.70 23.93
N ASP A 575 -4.42 -4.50 22.92
CA ASP A 575 -3.30 -5.38 22.60
C ASP A 575 -2.19 -5.29 23.68
N ARG A 576 -1.69 -4.08 23.94
CA ARG A 576 -0.63 -3.76 24.90
C ARG A 576 -0.84 -4.46 26.24
N ASP A 577 -2.05 -4.43 26.77
CA ASP A 577 -2.33 -4.84 28.15
C ASP A 577 -2.52 -6.35 28.35
N ARG A 578 -2.52 -7.15 27.27
CA ARG A 578 -2.58 -8.62 27.30
C ARG A 578 -1.24 -9.21 26.88
N LYS A 579 -0.50 -9.84 27.79
CA LYS A 579 0.80 -10.46 27.47
C LYS A 579 0.67 -11.60 26.46
N TRP A 580 -0.31 -12.47 26.69
CA TRP A 580 -0.63 -13.68 25.93
C TRP A 580 -1.12 -13.41 24.51
N PHE A 581 -1.72 -12.26 24.26
CA PHE A 581 -2.15 -11.85 22.93
C PHE A 581 -0.91 -11.53 22.09
N MET A 582 -0.74 -12.12 20.90
CA MET A 582 0.55 -12.03 20.19
C MET A 582 0.87 -10.60 19.72
N GLY A 583 -0.15 -9.81 19.42
CA GLY A 583 -0.05 -8.50 18.79
C GLY A 583 -1.22 -8.22 17.86
N GLN A 584 -0.98 -7.36 16.87
CA GLN A 584 -1.97 -6.96 15.88
C GLN A 584 -1.34 -6.71 14.50
N PHE A 585 -2.14 -6.84 13.45
CA PHE A 585 -1.87 -6.23 12.14
C PHE A 585 -2.87 -5.10 11.93
N LEU A 586 -2.36 -3.89 11.69
CA LEU A 586 -3.18 -2.70 11.49
C LEU A 586 -3.76 -2.67 10.07
N TRP A 587 -5.09 -2.51 9.95
CA TRP A 587 -5.78 -2.19 8.70
C TRP A 587 -5.87 -0.67 8.53
N SER A 588 -5.04 -0.01 7.71
CA SER A 588 -3.88 -0.53 6.95
C SER A 588 -2.59 0.23 7.27
N GLY A 589 -1.44 -0.32 6.92
CA GLY A 589 -0.16 0.40 7.08
C GLY A 589 -0.04 1.61 6.14
N ILE A 590 -0.54 1.46 4.91
CA ILE A 590 -0.55 2.46 3.84
C ILE A 590 -1.89 2.39 3.12
N ASP A 591 -2.43 3.52 2.66
CA ASP A 591 -3.59 3.57 1.77
C ASP A 591 -3.26 2.82 0.47
N TYR A 592 -4.31 2.30 -0.17
CA TYR A 592 -4.23 1.49 -1.37
C TYR A 592 -5.31 1.94 -2.35
N ILE A 593 -5.16 1.59 -3.62
CA ILE A 593 -6.16 1.93 -4.64
C ILE A 593 -7.38 1.02 -4.44
N GLY A 594 -8.58 1.59 -4.54
CA GLY A 594 -9.82 0.86 -4.26
C GLY A 594 -10.29 0.92 -2.80
N GLU A 595 -11.23 0.01 -2.48
CA GLU A 595 -12.02 -0.10 -1.24
C GLU A 595 -12.25 1.22 -0.45
N PRO A 596 -12.86 2.26 -1.08
CA PRO A 596 -12.94 3.61 -0.53
C PRO A 596 -14.09 3.75 0.49
N THR A 597 -14.13 2.90 1.51
CA THR A 597 -14.97 3.12 2.69
C THR A 597 -14.49 4.40 3.40
N PRO A 598 -15.39 5.35 3.79
CA PRO A 598 -16.85 5.24 3.77
C PRO A 598 -17.52 5.64 2.44
N TYR A 599 -16.84 6.35 1.54
CA TYR A 599 -17.42 6.92 0.32
C TYR A 599 -17.34 5.98 -0.90
N ASN A 600 -18.28 5.05 -1.01
CA ASN A 600 -18.43 4.17 -2.19
C ASN A 600 -18.98 4.88 -3.44
N VAL A 601 -18.35 6.00 -3.85
CA VAL A 601 -18.84 6.91 -4.91
C VAL A 601 -17.69 7.65 -5.61
N PHE A 602 -17.71 7.64 -6.95
CA PHE A 602 -16.73 8.35 -7.80
C PHE A 602 -16.75 9.87 -7.51
N PRO A 603 -15.60 10.58 -7.45
CA PRO A 603 -14.25 10.16 -7.85
C PRO A 603 -13.38 9.64 -6.69
N VAL A 604 -13.95 9.12 -5.60
CA VAL A 604 -13.18 8.53 -4.51
C VAL A 604 -12.67 7.15 -4.94
N LYS A 605 -11.35 7.03 -5.16
CA LYS A 605 -10.73 5.85 -5.81
C LYS A 605 -9.61 5.16 -5.03
N ALA A 606 -9.36 5.58 -3.80
CA ALA A 606 -8.39 4.97 -2.89
C ALA A 606 -8.95 4.95 -1.46
N SER A 607 -8.38 4.09 -0.62
CA SER A 607 -8.83 3.88 0.76
C SER A 607 -8.37 4.98 1.72
N PHE A 608 -8.97 5.00 2.91
CA PHE A 608 -8.68 5.96 3.98
C PHE A 608 -8.01 5.31 5.21
N PHE A 609 -7.84 3.98 5.18
CA PHE A 609 -7.41 3.17 6.33
C PHE A 609 -5.93 3.28 6.68
N GLY A 610 -5.11 3.78 5.75
CA GLY A 610 -3.66 3.80 5.88
C GLY A 610 -3.17 4.77 6.94
N ALA A 611 -2.24 4.35 7.79
CA ALA A 611 -1.45 5.29 8.60
C ALA A 611 -0.60 6.27 7.73
N VAL A 612 -0.43 5.95 6.45
CA VAL A 612 0.34 6.68 5.43
C VAL A 612 -0.49 6.70 4.12
N ASP A 613 -0.43 7.77 3.33
CA ASP A 613 -1.17 7.84 2.05
C ASP A 613 -0.50 7.05 0.90
N THR A 614 -1.18 6.92 -0.26
CA THR A 614 -0.66 6.18 -1.44
C THR A 614 0.64 6.78 -1.99
N ALA A 615 0.86 8.09 -1.80
CA ALA A 615 2.09 8.78 -2.13
C ALA A 615 3.21 8.48 -1.12
N GLY A 616 2.94 7.78 -0.02
CA GLY A 616 3.89 7.47 1.04
C GLY A 616 4.19 8.65 1.96
N PHE A 617 3.23 9.56 2.15
CA PHE A 617 3.29 10.64 3.14
C PHE A 617 2.50 10.24 4.41
N PRO A 618 3.11 10.30 5.61
CA PRO A 618 2.42 9.98 6.86
C PRO A 618 1.14 10.80 7.12
N LYS A 619 0.14 10.16 7.71
CA LYS A 619 -0.98 10.80 8.42
C LYS A 619 -0.66 10.81 9.92
N ASP A 620 -1.44 11.51 10.74
CA ASP A 620 -1.18 11.62 12.19
C ASP A 620 -1.22 10.25 12.90
N MET A 621 -2.00 9.29 12.40
CA MET A 621 -2.05 7.90 12.87
C MET A 621 -0.67 7.19 12.84
N TYR A 622 0.19 7.46 11.85
CA TYR A 622 1.57 6.97 11.84
C TYR A 622 2.37 7.47 13.05
N HIS A 623 2.11 8.70 13.49
CA HIS A 623 2.79 9.31 14.63
C HIS A 623 2.24 8.81 15.96
N LEU A 624 0.95 8.47 16.04
CA LEU A 624 0.37 7.69 17.14
C LEU A 624 1.12 6.36 17.31
N PHE A 625 1.11 5.48 16.30
CA PHE A 625 1.78 4.18 16.40
C PHE A 625 3.29 4.31 16.63
N ARG A 626 3.96 5.28 15.98
CA ARG A 626 5.38 5.57 16.25
C ARG A 626 5.64 5.91 17.72
N SER A 627 4.78 6.72 18.37
CA SER A 627 4.91 7.05 19.79
C SER A 627 4.78 5.83 20.72
N GLN A 628 4.09 4.77 20.28
CA GLN A 628 3.94 3.54 21.06
C GLN A 628 5.00 2.48 20.71
N TRP A 629 5.56 2.52 19.50
CA TRP A 629 6.34 1.41 18.95
C TRP A 629 7.86 1.66 18.84
N VAL A 630 8.37 2.90 18.89
CA VAL A 630 9.82 3.19 18.79
C VAL A 630 10.46 3.63 20.12
N GLU A 631 11.73 3.29 20.30
CA GLU A 631 12.56 3.65 21.48
C GLU A 631 13.14 5.08 21.39
N GLU A 632 13.26 5.62 20.17
CA GLU A 632 13.85 6.95 19.89
C GLU A 632 12.93 8.08 20.39
N PRO A 633 13.41 9.02 21.23
CA PRO A 633 12.60 10.14 21.72
C PRO A 633 11.92 10.94 20.59
N MET A 634 10.60 11.05 20.64
CA MET A 634 9.81 11.79 19.67
C MET A 634 8.64 12.54 20.31
N VAL A 635 8.19 13.58 19.61
CA VAL A 635 6.90 14.24 19.81
C VAL A 635 6.37 14.65 18.43
N HIS A 636 5.05 14.68 18.26
CA HIS A 636 4.36 15.10 17.05
C HIS A 636 3.09 15.86 17.42
N LEU A 637 2.83 17.00 16.76
CA LEU A 637 1.64 17.83 16.96
C LEU A 637 0.54 17.49 15.96
N VAL A 638 -0.68 17.30 16.50
CA VAL A 638 -1.93 17.26 15.73
C VAL A 638 -2.73 18.52 16.08
N PRO A 639 -3.25 19.29 15.12
CA PRO A 639 -3.17 19.09 13.66
C PRO A 639 -1.76 19.35 13.12
N MET A 640 -1.36 18.72 12.00
CA MET A 640 0.00 18.85 11.42
C MET A 640 0.30 20.23 10.77
N THR A 641 -0.52 21.25 11.03
CA THR A 641 -0.47 22.59 10.41
C THR A 641 -0.82 23.67 11.44
N TRP A 642 -0.49 24.94 11.17
CA TRP A 642 -0.87 26.06 12.05
C TRP A 642 -1.47 27.24 11.27
N ASN A 643 -2.43 26.92 10.40
CA ASN A 643 -3.22 27.87 9.61
C ASN A 643 -4.71 27.66 9.93
N HIS A 644 -5.31 28.62 10.63
CA HIS A 644 -6.70 28.59 11.12
C HIS A 644 -7.32 30.00 10.99
N GLU A 645 -8.63 30.15 11.25
CA GLU A 645 -9.27 31.48 11.25
C GLU A 645 -8.93 32.28 12.52
N ALA A 646 -8.89 33.61 12.40
CA ALA A 646 -8.63 34.48 13.55
C ALA A 646 -9.79 34.41 14.55
N GLY A 647 -9.52 33.93 15.77
CA GLY A 647 -10.52 33.70 16.81
C GLY A 647 -10.87 32.22 17.03
N ASP A 648 -10.39 31.30 16.18
CA ASP A 648 -10.54 29.87 16.42
C ASP A 648 -9.86 29.45 17.74
N THR A 649 -10.41 28.45 18.41
CA THR A 649 -9.72 27.73 19.49
C THR A 649 -9.45 26.31 19.05
N VAL A 650 -8.21 26.04 18.68
CA VAL A 650 -7.76 24.75 18.15
C VAL A 650 -7.55 23.80 19.32
N GLU A 651 -8.14 22.61 19.28
CA GLU A 651 -7.68 21.53 20.16
C GLU A 651 -6.41 20.94 19.56
N VAL A 652 -5.32 20.98 20.33
CA VAL A 652 -3.99 20.50 19.94
C VAL A 652 -3.69 19.25 20.73
N TRP A 653 -3.40 18.16 20.03
CA TRP A 653 -2.91 16.92 20.62
C TRP A 653 -1.40 16.79 20.41
N ALA A 654 -0.73 16.07 21.31
CA ALA A 654 0.65 15.64 21.10
C ALA A 654 0.80 14.14 21.34
N TYR A 655 1.22 13.40 20.32
CA TYR A 655 1.73 12.03 20.45
C TYR A 655 3.20 12.09 20.85
N SER A 656 3.62 11.33 21.87
CA SER A 656 4.99 11.40 22.43
C SER A 656 5.36 10.13 23.20
N ASN A 657 6.58 9.63 23.02
CA ASN A 657 7.15 8.54 23.85
C ASN A 657 8.03 9.08 25.00
N VAL A 658 7.76 10.32 25.42
CA VAL A 658 8.41 11.05 26.49
C VAL A 658 7.34 11.55 27.45
N ASP A 659 7.57 11.35 28.76
CA ASP A 659 6.59 11.56 29.83
C ASP A 659 6.09 13.01 29.98
N THR A 660 6.89 14.00 29.55
CA THR A 660 6.68 15.42 29.81
C THR A 660 6.80 16.21 28.52
N VAL A 661 5.74 16.91 28.13
CA VAL A 661 5.72 17.83 26.98
C VAL A 661 5.24 19.20 27.43
N GLU A 662 5.92 20.25 26.98
CA GLU A 662 5.47 21.64 27.13
C GLU A 662 5.17 22.23 25.76
N LEU A 663 4.02 22.87 25.63
CA LEU A 663 3.59 23.53 24.40
C LEU A 663 3.89 25.04 24.50
N TYR A 664 4.39 25.62 23.43
CA TYR A 664 4.68 27.05 23.32
C TYR A 664 3.99 27.63 22.09
N LEU A 665 3.45 28.84 22.21
CA LEU A 665 2.93 29.66 21.11
C LEU A 665 3.67 30.99 21.10
N ASN A 666 4.35 31.28 19.99
CA ASN A 666 5.16 32.50 19.80
C ASN A 666 6.16 32.77 20.96
N GLY A 667 6.74 31.69 21.50
CA GLY A 667 7.70 31.72 22.61
C GLY A 667 7.08 31.75 24.02
N THR A 668 5.78 32.03 24.14
CA THR A 668 5.03 31.96 25.42
C THR A 668 4.63 30.52 25.70
N SER A 669 4.87 30.04 26.93
CA SER A 669 4.43 28.70 27.35
C SER A 669 2.91 28.66 27.53
N LEU A 670 2.28 27.64 26.97
CA LEU A 670 0.88 27.25 27.19
C LEU A 670 0.74 26.17 28.28
N GLY A 671 1.82 25.93 29.02
CA GLY A 671 1.87 25.00 30.14
C GLY A 671 2.27 23.57 29.76
N VAL A 672 2.78 22.87 30.78
CA VAL A 672 3.21 21.47 30.69
C VAL A 672 1.99 20.54 30.71
N ARG A 673 2.08 19.42 29.99
CA ARG A 673 1.26 18.21 30.16
C ARG A 673 2.19 17.02 30.38
N LYS A 674 1.64 15.97 30.98
CA LYS A 674 2.36 14.74 31.28
C LYS A 674 1.51 13.50 31.04
N PHE A 675 2.18 12.43 30.65
CA PHE A 675 1.65 11.08 30.78
C PHE A 675 1.96 10.53 32.18
N ASP A 676 1.08 9.68 32.68
CA ASP A 676 1.37 8.85 33.85
C ASP A 676 2.24 7.66 33.40
N THR A 677 3.23 7.29 34.22
CA THR A 677 4.04 6.09 33.98
C THR A 677 3.35 4.88 34.60
N LYS A 678 2.66 4.11 33.78
CA LYS A 678 1.82 2.96 34.20
C LYS A 678 2.51 1.63 33.92
N LYS A 679 1.93 0.53 34.41
CA LYS A 679 2.42 -0.84 34.18
C LYS A 679 1.28 -1.81 33.88
N THR A 680 1.49 -2.71 32.93
CA THR A 680 0.59 -3.84 32.65
C THR A 680 0.60 -4.83 33.81
N LEU A 681 -0.32 -5.80 33.82
CA LEU A 681 -0.33 -6.87 34.85
C LEU A 681 0.99 -7.67 34.87
N ASP A 682 1.64 -7.86 33.72
CA ASP A 682 2.96 -8.49 33.61
C ASP A 682 4.15 -7.51 33.77
N GLY A 683 3.89 -6.29 34.25
CA GLY A 683 4.92 -5.35 34.69
C GLY A 683 5.61 -4.52 33.60
N ARG A 684 5.26 -4.71 32.31
CA ARG A 684 5.75 -3.87 31.22
C ARG A 684 5.29 -2.42 31.44
N THR A 685 6.21 -1.48 31.32
CA THR A 685 5.96 -0.06 31.61
C THR A 685 5.51 0.67 30.35
N TYR A 686 4.52 1.56 30.48
CA TYR A 686 3.98 2.35 29.37
C TYR A 686 3.62 3.79 29.81
N LEU A 687 3.38 4.66 28.83
CA LEU A 687 2.92 6.04 29.02
C LEU A 687 1.46 6.16 28.57
N GLU A 688 0.61 6.73 29.41
CA GLU A 688 -0.82 6.94 29.15
C GLU A 688 -1.34 7.97 30.17
N THR A 689 -2.34 8.78 29.84
CA THR A 689 -2.91 9.74 30.80
C THR A 689 -3.84 9.06 31.82
N THR A 690 -4.32 9.80 32.81
CA THR A 690 -5.43 9.42 33.69
C THR A 690 -6.79 10.02 33.26
N GLU A 691 -6.84 10.69 32.10
CA GLU A 691 -8.08 11.23 31.52
C GLU A 691 -8.88 10.12 30.84
N ALA A 692 -10.10 9.86 31.32
CA ALA A 692 -11.00 8.88 30.72
C ALA A 692 -11.25 9.19 29.22
N PRO A 693 -10.85 8.32 28.27
CA PRO A 693 -10.93 8.61 26.84
C PRO A 693 -12.35 8.63 26.28
N GLY A 694 -13.29 7.89 26.90
CA GLY A 694 -14.67 7.79 26.44
C GLY A 694 -14.91 6.76 25.31
N ASP A 695 -13.91 5.93 25.00
CA ASP A 695 -13.77 5.09 23.80
C ASP A 695 -14.46 3.71 23.83
N ASP A 696 -15.10 3.29 24.93
CA ASP A 696 -15.80 1.99 25.02
C ASP A 696 -17.03 2.04 25.95
N LYS A 697 -18.24 2.16 25.36
CA LYS A 697 -19.51 2.11 26.09
C LYS A 697 -19.97 0.70 26.48
N THR A 698 -19.23 -0.36 26.12
CA THR A 698 -19.53 -1.72 26.61
C THR A 698 -19.10 -1.92 28.07
N PHE A 699 -18.14 -1.11 28.56
CA PHE A 699 -17.77 -1.01 29.97
C PHE A 699 -18.69 -0.03 30.70
N THR A 700 -19.85 -0.51 31.16
CA THR A 700 -20.85 0.31 31.88
C THR A 700 -20.62 0.41 33.39
N THR A 701 -19.59 -0.24 33.91
CA THR A 701 -19.25 -0.34 35.35
C THR A 701 -17.74 -0.19 35.57
N GLY A 702 -17.32 -0.11 36.84
CA GLY A 702 -15.90 0.07 37.21
C GLY A 702 -15.51 1.55 37.39
N PRO A 703 -14.21 1.85 37.47
CA PRO A 703 -13.72 3.20 37.76
C PRO A 703 -13.83 4.19 36.59
N TYR A 704 -13.92 3.72 35.34
CA TYR A 704 -14.02 4.58 34.14
C TYR A 704 -15.21 4.18 33.24
N PRO A 705 -16.47 4.29 33.70
CA PRO A 705 -17.63 3.89 32.89
C PRO A 705 -17.68 4.62 31.54
N GLY A 706 -17.86 3.85 30.48
CA GLY A 706 -17.88 4.35 29.11
C GLY A 706 -16.51 4.59 28.48
N SER A 707 -15.44 4.00 29.02
CA SER A 707 -14.07 4.00 28.46
C SER A 707 -13.46 2.60 28.52
N TYR A 708 -12.48 2.33 27.67
CA TYR A 708 -11.67 1.12 27.78
C TYR A 708 -10.99 1.07 29.15
N THR A 709 -11.32 0.03 29.93
CA THR A 709 -10.66 -0.25 31.20
C THR A 709 -9.69 -1.42 31.01
N SER A 710 -8.41 -1.17 31.26
CA SER A 710 -7.35 -2.18 31.18
C SER A 710 -7.40 -3.14 32.37
N PRO A 711 -6.87 -4.38 32.27
CA PRO A 711 -7.02 -5.43 33.30
C PRO A 711 -6.37 -5.14 34.67
N ASN A 712 -5.76 -3.97 34.82
CA ASN A 712 -5.16 -3.41 36.04
C ASN A 712 -5.99 -2.23 36.62
N ASP A 713 -7.27 -2.13 36.25
CA ASP A 713 -8.22 -1.07 36.63
C ASP A 713 -7.75 0.35 36.26
N SER A 714 -7.12 0.51 35.09
CA SER A 714 -6.74 1.82 34.53
C SER A 714 -7.50 2.16 33.25
N ALA A 715 -7.49 3.43 32.88
CA ALA A 715 -7.92 3.93 31.57
C ALA A 715 -7.12 5.21 31.25
N GLY A 716 -7.08 5.60 29.98
CA GLY A 716 -6.46 6.86 29.57
C GLY A 716 -6.36 7.08 28.07
N LYS A 717 -5.78 8.22 27.71
CA LYS A 717 -5.40 8.61 26.34
C LYS A 717 -3.92 8.32 26.08
N LEU A 718 -3.56 8.06 24.82
CA LEU A 718 -2.18 7.94 24.34
C LEU A 718 -1.63 9.27 23.77
N HIS A 719 -2.41 10.35 23.85
CA HIS A 719 -2.02 11.73 23.54
C HIS A 719 -2.17 12.68 24.73
N LEU A 720 -1.49 13.83 24.66
CA LEU A 720 -1.65 14.96 25.58
C LEU A 720 -2.46 16.07 24.93
N THR A 721 -3.39 16.72 25.65
CA THR A 721 -4.35 17.69 25.08
C THR A 721 -4.15 19.13 25.60
N TRP A 722 -4.24 20.12 24.70
CA TRP A 722 -4.41 21.54 25.00
C TRP A 722 -5.55 22.11 24.14
N LYS A 723 -6.28 23.12 24.65
CA LYS A 723 -7.12 23.99 23.80
C LYS A 723 -6.42 25.34 23.67
N VAL A 724 -6.16 25.76 22.44
CA VAL A 724 -5.23 26.85 22.10
C VAL A 724 -5.96 27.88 21.23
N PRO A 725 -6.22 29.10 21.76
CA PRO A 725 -6.67 30.22 20.94
C PRO A 725 -5.65 30.50 19.84
N TYR A 726 -6.10 30.51 18.59
CA TYR A 726 -5.22 30.65 17.44
C TYR A 726 -4.60 32.04 17.39
N ALA A 727 -3.28 32.08 17.26
CA ALA A 727 -2.54 33.24 16.84
C ALA A 727 -1.50 32.83 15.78
N PRO A 728 -1.34 33.59 14.70
CA PRO A 728 -0.37 33.28 13.66
C PRO A 728 1.06 33.34 14.19
N GLY A 729 1.94 32.47 13.69
CA GLY A 729 3.36 32.44 14.04
C GLY A 729 3.91 31.03 14.20
N GLU A 730 4.49 30.70 15.35
CA GLU A 730 5.12 29.40 15.66
C GLU A 730 4.42 28.71 16.85
N LEU A 731 3.93 27.49 16.63
CA LEU A 731 3.49 26.56 17.68
C LEU A 731 4.55 25.46 17.84
N LYS A 732 4.98 25.19 19.08
CA LYS A 732 6.15 24.35 19.36
C LYS A 732 5.94 23.42 20.55
N ALA A 733 6.08 22.12 20.33
CA ALA A 733 6.17 21.12 21.38
C ALA A 733 7.62 20.93 21.83
N VAL A 734 7.84 20.82 23.13
CA VAL A 734 9.15 20.54 23.74
C VAL A 734 9.02 19.34 24.67
N ALA A 735 9.42 18.16 24.18
CA ALA A 735 9.44 16.93 24.95
C ALA A 735 10.74 16.84 25.77
N ARG A 736 10.61 16.57 27.08
CA ARG A 736 11.74 16.56 28.02
C ARG A 736 11.83 15.27 28.82
N ARG A 737 13.03 14.69 28.90
CA ARG A 737 13.35 13.52 29.73
C ARG A 737 14.39 13.96 30.77
N GLY A 738 14.06 13.81 32.07
CA GLY A 738 14.93 14.29 33.15
C GLY A 738 15.23 15.79 33.11
N GLY A 739 14.24 16.61 32.72
CA GLY A 739 14.35 18.07 32.58
C GLY A 739 15.11 18.55 31.33
N ARG A 740 15.76 17.68 30.57
CA ARG A 740 16.44 18.02 29.31
C ARG A 740 15.52 17.81 28.12
N THR A 741 15.51 18.76 27.18
CA THR A 741 14.87 18.58 25.87
C THR A 741 15.51 17.40 25.14
N VAL A 742 14.68 16.47 24.67
CA VAL A 742 15.10 15.28 23.90
C VAL A 742 14.45 15.19 22.52
N ALA A 743 13.28 15.81 22.34
CA ALA A 743 12.65 16.00 21.04
C ALA A 743 11.87 17.33 21.02
N THR A 744 11.68 17.89 19.82
CA THR A 744 10.81 19.05 19.60
C THR A 744 10.11 18.90 18.26
N ASP A 745 8.85 19.29 18.20
CA ASP A 745 8.12 19.47 16.95
C ASP A 745 7.66 20.94 16.84
N VAL A 746 7.59 21.47 15.62
CA VAL A 746 7.42 22.91 15.39
C VAL A 746 6.62 23.22 14.13
N LEU A 747 5.36 23.57 14.33
CA LEU A 747 4.45 24.04 13.30
C LEU A 747 4.56 25.56 13.14
N ARG A 748 4.33 26.06 11.93
CA ARG A 748 4.34 27.50 11.63
C ARG A 748 3.21 27.85 10.70
N THR A 749 2.60 29.01 10.92
CA THR A 749 1.61 29.58 10.00
C THR A 749 2.29 29.91 8.68
N ALA A 750 1.95 29.18 7.62
CA ALA A 750 2.43 29.45 6.27
C ALA A 750 1.88 30.80 5.77
N GLY A 751 2.73 31.56 5.06
CA GLY A 751 2.28 32.70 4.26
C GLY A 751 1.79 32.27 2.88
N ALA A 752 1.59 33.24 1.98
CA ALA A 752 1.19 32.97 0.61
C ALA A 752 2.20 32.06 -0.14
N PRO A 753 1.74 31.20 -1.06
CA PRO A 753 2.57 30.41 -1.96
C PRO A 753 3.66 31.24 -2.66
N HIS A 754 4.86 30.67 -2.80
CA HIS A 754 6.02 31.37 -3.35
C HIS A 754 6.89 30.49 -4.26
N ALA A 755 7.03 29.20 -3.93
CA ALA A 755 7.91 28.29 -4.66
C ALA A 755 7.44 26.84 -4.60
N VAL A 756 7.95 26.01 -5.51
CA VAL A 756 7.93 24.55 -5.40
C VAL A 756 9.31 24.07 -4.93
N ARG A 757 9.37 23.38 -3.80
CA ARG A 757 10.58 22.68 -3.32
C ARG A 757 10.54 21.23 -3.78
N LEU A 758 11.65 20.71 -4.32
CA LEU A 758 11.80 19.29 -4.66
C LEU A 758 12.83 18.60 -3.75
N THR A 759 12.45 17.43 -3.21
CA THR A 759 13.29 16.62 -2.32
C THR A 759 13.26 15.15 -2.76
N ALA A 760 14.41 14.58 -3.10
CA ALA A 760 14.54 13.18 -3.53
C ALA A 760 14.84 12.24 -2.34
N ASP A 761 14.29 11.02 -2.34
CA ASP A 761 14.51 10.00 -1.30
C ASP A 761 15.96 9.46 -1.26
N ARG A 762 16.67 9.55 -2.40
CA ARG A 762 18.05 9.07 -2.57
C ARG A 762 18.87 9.99 -3.46
N THR A 763 20.19 10.01 -3.24
CA THR A 763 21.14 10.84 -3.98
C THR A 763 21.79 10.14 -5.18
N SER A 764 21.70 8.81 -5.27
CA SER A 764 22.08 8.06 -6.47
C SER A 764 21.36 6.72 -6.64
N LEU A 765 21.24 6.28 -7.88
CA LEU A 765 20.64 5.00 -8.34
C LEU A 765 21.38 4.51 -9.61
N PRO A 766 21.30 3.23 -10.01
CA PRO A 766 21.94 2.77 -11.23
C PRO A 766 21.20 3.25 -12.49
N ALA A 767 21.95 3.40 -13.59
CA ALA A 767 21.48 3.71 -14.93
C ALA A 767 21.05 2.42 -15.66
N ASP A 768 20.05 1.74 -15.10
CA ASP A 768 19.58 0.42 -15.53
C ASP A 768 18.24 0.47 -16.30
N GLY A 769 17.71 1.67 -16.55
CA GLY A 769 16.41 1.90 -17.18
C GLY A 769 15.20 1.42 -16.37
N ARG A 770 15.37 1.04 -15.10
CA ARG A 770 14.33 0.35 -14.29
C ARG A 770 14.21 0.88 -12.86
N SER A 771 15.34 1.11 -12.18
CA SER A 771 15.43 1.62 -10.82
C SER A 771 14.74 2.98 -10.65
N LEU A 772 14.25 3.25 -9.44
CA LEU A 772 13.41 4.41 -9.13
C LEU A 772 14.05 5.37 -8.12
N VAL A 773 13.68 6.64 -8.23
CA VAL A 773 13.85 7.68 -7.21
C VAL A 773 12.51 8.39 -6.99
N PHE A 774 12.20 8.64 -5.73
CA PHE A 774 10.94 9.26 -5.30
C PHE A 774 11.20 10.72 -4.94
N VAL A 775 10.53 11.65 -5.62
CA VAL A 775 10.76 13.09 -5.47
C VAL A 775 9.50 13.77 -4.96
N THR A 776 9.50 14.13 -3.68
CA THR A 776 8.46 14.96 -3.06
C THR A 776 8.52 16.37 -3.63
N ALA A 777 7.36 16.92 -3.98
CA ALA A 777 7.15 18.32 -4.33
C ALA A 777 6.31 18.99 -3.24
N ASP A 778 6.88 19.96 -2.52
CA ASP A 778 6.16 20.82 -1.60
C ASP A 778 5.85 22.17 -2.26
N VAL A 779 4.62 22.66 -2.15
CA VAL A 779 4.30 24.09 -2.36
C VAL A 779 4.62 24.82 -1.07
N VAL A 780 5.48 25.84 -1.13
CA VAL A 780 6.01 26.53 0.05
C VAL A 780 5.90 28.05 -0.03
N ASP A 781 5.78 28.68 1.15
CA ASP A 781 5.82 30.12 1.32
C ASP A 781 7.24 30.70 1.16
N ALA A 782 7.37 32.02 1.25
CA ALA A 782 8.65 32.72 1.11
C ALA A 782 9.70 32.38 2.20
N ARG A 783 9.32 31.66 3.27
CA ARG A 783 10.20 31.18 4.35
C ARG A 783 10.49 29.68 4.26
N GLY A 784 9.86 28.97 3.31
CA GLY A 784 10.00 27.52 3.11
C GLY A 784 9.04 26.68 3.94
N THR A 785 8.04 27.27 4.61
CA THR A 785 6.95 26.55 5.27
C THR A 785 6.01 25.98 4.19
N VAL A 786 5.59 24.72 4.32
CA VAL A 786 4.60 24.13 3.39
C VAL A 786 3.27 24.85 3.55
N VAL A 787 2.66 25.29 2.45
CA VAL A 787 1.34 25.94 2.48
C VAL A 787 0.29 24.83 2.61
N PRO A 788 -0.42 24.72 3.75
CA PRO A 788 -1.17 23.52 4.06
C PRO A 788 -2.41 23.35 3.20
N ASP A 789 -3.02 24.42 2.72
CA ASP A 789 -4.23 24.44 1.88
C ASP A 789 -3.93 24.51 0.37
N ALA A 790 -2.65 24.46 -0.05
CA ALA A 790 -2.29 24.65 -1.44
C ALA A 790 -2.67 23.46 -2.34
N GLU A 791 -3.66 23.69 -3.22
CA GLU A 791 -4.14 22.77 -4.26
C GLU A 791 -3.68 23.20 -5.67
N HIS A 792 -2.39 23.53 -5.84
CA HIS A 792 -1.85 24.03 -7.12
C HIS A 792 -1.52 22.90 -8.10
N LEU A 793 -1.80 23.08 -9.39
CA LEU A 793 -1.41 22.13 -10.45
C LEU A 793 0.10 22.21 -10.74
N ILE A 794 0.84 21.14 -10.43
CA ILE A 794 2.28 21.05 -10.64
C ILE A 794 2.59 20.31 -11.95
N SER A 795 3.32 20.94 -12.86
CA SER A 795 3.86 20.32 -14.08
C SER A 795 5.29 19.83 -13.87
N PHE A 796 5.54 18.56 -14.22
CA PHE A 796 6.82 17.88 -14.02
C PHE A 796 7.56 17.61 -15.33
N GLN A 797 8.88 17.78 -15.33
CA GLN A 797 9.78 17.45 -16.44
C GLN A 797 11.02 16.72 -15.94
N VAL A 798 11.46 15.70 -16.68
CA VAL A 798 12.61 14.86 -16.34
C VAL A 798 13.62 14.87 -17.50
N THR A 799 14.91 14.88 -17.18
CA THR A 799 16.01 14.66 -18.14
C THR A 799 17.02 13.69 -17.54
N GLY A 800 17.56 12.74 -18.32
CA GLY A 800 18.42 11.66 -17.81
C GLY A 800 17.66 10.47 -17.20
N GLY A 801 16.37 10.35 -17.53
CA GLY A 801 15.42 9.36 -17.04
C GLY A 801 14.01 9.68 -17.55
N SER A 802 12.98 9.00 -17.05
CA SER A 802 11.57 9.26 -17.38
C SER A 802 10.73 9.42 -16.11
N LEU A 803 9.54 10.01 -16.23
CA LEU A 803 8.50 9.79 -15.22
C LEU A 803 8.07 8.30 -15.23
N ALA A 804 7.59 7.81 -14.09
CA ALA A 804 6.98 6.49 -13.93
C ALA A 804 5.60 6.54 -13.26
N GLY A 805 5.19 7.72 -12.78
CA GLY A 805 3.89 7.98 -12.17
C GLY A 805 3.95 9.22 -11.27
N LEU A 806 2.83 9.91 -11.09
CA LEU A 806 2.67 11.03 -10.15
C LEU A 806 1.55 10.73 -9.16
N ASP A 807 1.68 11.17 -7.91
CA ASP A 807 0.66 11.01 -6.87
C ASP A 807 0.53 12.25 -5.98
N ASN A 808 -0.54 12.35 -5.21
CA ASN A 808 -0.72 13.30 -4.12
C ASN A 808 -1.37 12.67 -2.86
N GLY A 809 -1.82 11.41 -2.92
CA GLY A 809 -2.49 10.75 -1.80
C GLY A 809 -3.91 11.22 -1.52
N ARG A 810 -4.55 11.99 -2.42
CA ARG A 810 -5.97 12.38 -2.29
C ARG A 810 -6.86 11.24 -2.78
N GLN A 811 -7.63 10.64 -1.87
CA GLN A 811 -8.61 9.59 -2.16
C GLN A 811 -9.63 10.05 -3.20
N GLU A 812 -10.19 11.25 -3.00
CA GLU A 812 -11.08 11.95 -3.94
C GLU A 812 -10.29 12.72 -5.01
N SER A 813 -9.55 12.02 -5.86
CA SER A 813 -9.00 12.59 -7.11
C SER A 813 -9.07 11.57 -8.23
N ALA A 814 -9.68 11.95 -9.36
CA ALA A 814 -9.75 11.16 -10.59
C ALA A 814 -8.58 11.41 -11.56
N GLU A 815 -7.70 12.37 -11.27
CA GLU A 815 -6.48 12.65 -12.05
C GLU A 815 -5.61 11.39 -12.24
N ARG A 816 -5.31 11.01 -13.49
CA ARG A 816 -4.56 9.78 -13.83
C ARG A 816 -3.19 9.75 -13.16
N TYR A 817 -2.76 8.55 -12.75
CA TYR A 817 -1.44 8.33 -12.17
C TYR A 817 -0.31 8.45 -13.21
N GLN A 818 -0.59 8.04 -14.46
CA GLN A 818 0.33 8.12 -15.59
C GLN A 818 0.16 9.44 -16.38
N ALA A 819 0.46 10.56 -15.72
CA ALA A 819 0.38 11.93 -16.24
C ALA A 819 1.68 12.73 -16.00
N SER A 820 1.95 13.80 -16.76
CA SER A 820 3.08 14.71 -16.51
C SER A 820 2.73 15.92 -15.61
N THR A 821 1.57 15.87 -14.98
CA THR A 821 0.94 16.96 -14.22
C THR A 821 0.17 16.38 -13.04
N ARG A 822 0.20 17.03 -11.88
CA ARG A 822 -0.47 16.59 -10.65
C ARG A 822 -0.79 17.77 -9.75
N THR A 823 -2.03 17.86 -9.28
CA THR A 823 -2.47 18.84 -8.28
C THR A 823 -1.88 18.49 -6.92
N ALA A 824 -1.34 19.48 -6.22
CA ALA A 824 -0.90 19.30 -4.84
C ALA A 824 -2.10 18.96 -3.93
N PHE A 825 -1.91 18.06 -2.96
CA PHE A 825 -2.89 17.80 -1.91
C PHE A 825 -2.27 18.10 -0.54
N GLN A 826 -2.92 19.02 0.17
CA GLN A 826 -2.38 19.71 1.34
C GLN A 826 -0.94 20.21 1.13
N GLY A 827 -0.71 20.95 0.04
CA GLY A 827 0.61 21.47 -0.34
C GLY A 827 1.65 20.44 -0.81
N LYS A 828 1.29 19.17 -1.02
CA LYS A 828 2.23 18.08 -1.37
C LYS A 828 1.83 17.30 -2.62
N ALA A 829 2.82 16.92 -3.41
CA ALA A 829 2.72 15.90 -4.45
C ALA A 829 4.00 15.04 -4.50
N LEU A 830 3.94 13.92 -5.21
CA LEU A 830 5.04 12.99 -5.47
C LEU A 830 5.25 12.85 -6.98
N ALA A 831 6.51 12.87 -7.41
CA ALA A 831 6.93 12.32 -8.69
C ALA A 831 7.77 11.05 -8.48
N ILE A 832 7.33 9.93 -9.08
CA ILE A 832 8.11 8.70 -9.18
C ILE A 832 8.87 8.75 -10.50
N VAL A 833 10.20 8.63 -10.43
CA VAL A 833 11.07 8.87 -11.58
C VAL A 833 12.01 7.70 -11.80
N ARG A 834 12.04 7.20 -13.04
CA ARG A 834 12.84 6.05 -13.49
C ARG A 834 14.20 6.49 -13.99
N SER A 835 15.24 5.72 -13.69
CA SER A 835 16.58 5.88 -14.25
C SER A 835 16.56 5.86 -15.78
N GLY A 836 17.49 6.60 -16.40
CA GLY A 836 17.87 6.34 -17.80
C GLY A 836 18.85 5.17 -17.91
N ASN A 837 19.27 4.86 -19.14
CA ASN A 837 20.30 3.85 -19.42
C ASN A 837 21.75 4.40 -19.36
N GLU A 838 21.92 5.72 -19.16
CA GLU A 838 23.23 6.38 -19.13
C GLU A 838 23.62 6.89 -17.73
N ALA A 839 24.90 6.72 -17.38
CA ALA A 839 25.46 7.20 -16.12
C ALA A 839 25.80 8.70 -16.22
N GLY A 840 25.45 9.47 -15.20
CA GLY A 840 25.53 10.93 -15.22
C GLY A 840 24.59 11.56 -14.20
N ALA A 841 23.72 12.47 -14.67
CA ALA A 841 22.79 13.21 -13.83
C ALA A 841 21.36 13.07 -14.34
N LEU A 842 20.49 12.47 -13.53
CA LEU A 842 19.05 12.55 -13.66
C LEU A 842 18.57 13.82 -12.97
N LYS A 843 17.73 14.60 -13.63
CA LYS A 843 17.23 15.89 -13.14
C LYS A 843 15.71 15.96 -13.27
N VAL A 844 15.05 16.37 -12.20
CA VAL A 844 13.60 16.60 -12.12
C VAL A 844 13.37 18.10 -11.94
N THR A 845 12.46 18.67 -12.73
CA THR A 845 12.06 20.08 -12.66
C THR A 845 10.56 20.17 -12.49
N ALA A 846 10.08 20.94 -11.53
CA ALA A 846 8.66 21.15 -11.27
C ALA A 846 8.29 22.63 -11.43
N ARG A 847 7.15 22.91 -12.06
CA ARG A 847 6.62 24.27 -12.29
C ARG A 847 5.17 24.34 -11.84
N VAL A 848 4.80 25.52 -11.36
CA VAL A 848 3.44 25.99 -11.08
C VAL A 848 3.44 27.44 -11.55
N ASP A 849 2.35 27.89 -12.17
CA ASP A 849 2.27 29.28 -12.65
C ASP A 849 2.27 30.28 -11.48
N GLY A 850 2.83 31.47 -11.69
CA GLY A 850 3.13 32.45 -10.64
C GLY A 850 4.31 32.08 -9.70
N LEU A 851 4.56 30.80 -9.43
CA LEU A 851 5.53 30.36 -8.41
C LEU A 851 6.95 30.12 -8.95
N ARG A 852 7.95 30.21 -8.05
CA ARG A 852 9.34 29.84 -8.35
C ARG A 852 9.47 28.32 -8.55
N ARG A 853 9.93 27.92 -9.74
CA ARG A 853 10.12 26.50 -10.12
C ARG A 853 11.08 25.75 -9.19
N GLY A 854 10.78 24.48 -8.93
CA GLY A 854 11.63 23.55 -8.20
C GLY A 854 12.57 22.77 -9.11
N THR A 855 13.69 22.27 -8.56
CA THR A 855 14.63 21.39 -9.27
C THR A 855 15.35 20.46 -8.29
N ALA A 856 15.36 19.16 -8.57
CA ALA A 856 16.17 18.15 -7.89
C ALA A 856 17.12 17.48 -8.91
N THR A 857 18.30 17.03 -8.46
CA THR A 857 19.28 16.33 -9.29
C THR A 857 19.83 15.12 -8.53
N VAL A 858 19.94 13.99 -9.21
CA VAL A 858 20.27 12.68 -8.66
C VAL A 858 21.31 12.03 -9.56
N ARG A 859 22.38 11.45 -9.00
CA ARG A 859 23.47 10.86 -9.79
C ARG A 859 23.09 9.46 -10.27
N THR A 860 23.13 9.21 -11.58
CA THR A 860 23.00 7.85 -12.13
C THR A 860 24.37 7.19 -12.26
N THR A 861 24.53 5.93 -11.82
CA THR A 861 25.80 5.18 -11.90
C THR A 861 25.72 4.03 -12.91
N HIS A 862 26.84 3.59 -13.50
CA HIS A 862 26.82 2.49 -14.47
C HIS A 862 26.13 1.22 -13.92
N ALA A 863 25.19 0.67 -14.69
CA ALA A 863 24.54 -0.60 -14.42
C ALA A 863 25.26 -1.77 -15.11
N ARG A 864 25.01 -3.00 -14.63
CA ARG A 864 25.49 -4.25 -15.28
C ARG A 864 24.54 -4.76 -16.38
N SER A 865 23.32 -4.24 -16.40
CA SER A 865 22.29 -4.49 -17.40
C SER A 865 21.39 -3.26 -17.45
N ALA A 866 20.92 -2.90 -18.64
CA ALA A 866 20.07 -1.73 -18.91
C ALA A 866 18.70 -2.20 -19.45
N ALA A 867 17.72 -1.31 -19.56
CA ALA A 867 16.48 -1.62 -20.27
C ALA A 867 16.74 -1.54 -21.78
N THR A 868 16.21 -2.50 -22.55
CA THR A 868 16.22 -2.41 -24.02
C THR A 868 14.91 -1.86 -24.55
N THR A 869 13.82 -2.08 -23.81
CA THR A 869 12.53 -1.43 -24.07
C THR A 869 12.63 0.07 -23.78
N PRO A 870 12.12 0.96 -24.65
CA PRO A 870 11.90 2.36 -24.30
C PRO A 870 10.93 2.49 -23.12
N ALA A 871 11.21 3.42 -22.20
CA ALA A 871 10.24 3.79 -21.16
C ALA A 871 9.01 4.47 -21.78
N ALA A 872 7.82 4.23 -21.22
CA ALA A 872 6.58 4.80 -21.72
C ALA A 872 6.61 6.34 -21.74
N ALA A 873 6.21 6.93 -22.86
CA ALA A 873 6.11 8.37 -23.01
C ALA A 873 4.84 8.89 -22.33
N ILE A 874 4.99 9.41 -21.11
CA ILE A 874 3.88 10.01 -20.35
C ILE A 874 3.60 11.42 -20.91
N ALA A 875 2.39 11.61 -21.43
CA ALA A 875 1.93 12.88 -21.98
C ALA A 875 1.56 13.90 -20.87
N PRO A 876 1.58 15.21 -21.17
CA PRO A 876 0.91 16.21 -20.36
C PRO A 876 -0.60 15.97 -20.34
N GLU A 877 -1.19 15.99 -19.15
CA GLU A 877 -2.63 15.85 -18.93
C GLU A 877 -3.05 16.98 -17.98
N TYR A 878 -3.67 18.00 -18.55
CA TYR A 878 -4.27 19.07 -17.77
C TYR A 878 -5.69 18.62 -17.41
N PRO A 879 -6.13 18.80 -16.14
CA PRO A 879 -7.53 18.58 -15.79
C PRO A 879 -8.43 19.41 -16.72
N GLU A 880 -9.46 18.79 -17.28
CA GLU A 880 -10.42 19.50 -18.12
C GLU A 880 -11.03 20.69 -17.36
N PRO A 881 -11.12 21.88 -17.96
CA PRO A 881 -11.77 23.02 -17.32
C PRO A 881 -13.21 22.65 -16.94
N VAL A 882 -13.63 22.98 -15.72
CA VAL A 882 -15.02 22.75 -15.31
C VAL A 882 -15.90 23.64 -16.19
N THR A 883 -16.76 23.07 -17.03
CA THR A 883 -17.61 23.82 -17.97
C THR A 883 -19.03 24.06 -17.47
N TYR A 884 -19.32 23.59 -16.26
CA TYR A 884 -20.62 23.62 -15.58
C TYR A 884 -20.43 24.06 -14.12
N PRO A 885 -21.47 24.54 -13.42
CA PRO A 885 -21.38 24.82 -11.99
C PRO A 885 -21.02 23.55 -11.21
N TYR A 886 -19.95 23.59 -10.42
CA TYR A 886 -19.54 22.52 -9.51
C TYR A 886 -19.61 23.03 -8.07
N ALA A 887 -20.40 22.36 -7.23
CA ALA A 887 -20.61 22.75 -5.84
C ALA A 887 -19.78 21.89 -4.87
N ASP A 888 -19.18 22.59 -3.90
CA ASP A 888 -18.35 22.10 -2.80
C ASP A 888 -18.89 22.65 -1.47
N ALA A 889 -18.56 22.04 -0.34
CA ALA A 889 -18.95 22.48 1.00
C ALA A 889 -17.97 21.96 2.07
N SER A 890 -17.89 22.66 3.20
CA SER A 890 -17.11 22.26 4.38
C SER A 890 -17.52 20.92 4.97
N TYR A 891 -18.80 20.57 4.78
CA TYR A 891 -19.49 19.50 5.45
C TYR A 891 -20.83 19.23 4.77
N SER A 892 -21.31 17.99 4.85
CA SER A 892 -22.73 17.66 4.98
C SER A 892 -22.82 16.50 5.99
N GLY A 893 -24.02 16.12 6.40
CA GLY A 893 -24.18 15.09 7.44
C GLY A 893 -24.86 13.79 7.00
N ARG A 894 -25.22 13.66 5.72
CA ARG A 894 -26.03 12.53 5.20
C ARG A 894 -25.73 12.19 3.74
N PRO A 895 -25.98 10.96 3.25
CA PRO A 895 -25.68 10.56 1.87
C PRO A 895 -26.47 11.33 0.81
N ASP A 896 -27.63 11.86 1.18
CA ASP A 896 -28.60 12.56 0.34
C ASP A 896 -28.36 14.08 0.25
N THR A 897 -27.53 14.67 1.12
CA THR A 897 -27.41 16.14 1.26
C THR A 897 -26.20 16.74 0.52
N LEU A 898 -26.05 16.39 -0.77
CA LEU A 898 -24.90 16.81 -1.60
C LEU A 898 -24.98 18.29 -2.02
N PRO A 899 -23.89 19.09 -2.05
CA PRO A 899 -23.86 20.40 -2.70
C PRO A 899 -24.25 20.36 -4.18
N ALA A 900 -23.98 19.28 -4.89
CA ALA A 900 -24.45 19.12 -6.28
C ALA A 900 -25.99 19.11 -6.39
N ALA A 901 -26.70 18.73 -5.32
CA ALA A 901 -28.14 18.58 -5.28
C ALA A 901 -28.91 19.87 -4.91
N LEU A 902 -28.22 21.03 -4.84
CA LEU A 902 -28.86 22.36 -4.83
C LEU A 902 -28.70 23.10 -6.18
N LEU A 903 -27.98 22.50 -7.13
CA LEU A 903 -27.74 23.07 -8.46
C LEU A 903 -28.85 22.72 -9.47
N ASP A 904 -29.74 21.79 -9.12
CA ASP A 904 -30.97 21.50 -9.87
C ASP A 904 -32.12 22.45 -9.48
N GLY A 905 -32.11 22.98 -8.26
CA GLY A 905 -33.10 23.91 -7.74
C GLY A 905 -34.43 23.26 -7.33
N ASP A 906 -34.46 21.93 -7.15
CA ASP A 906 -35.64 21.22 -6.64
C ASP A 906 -35.66 21.27 -5.10
N PRO A 907 -36.72 21.81 -4.45
CA PRO A 907 -36.81 21.86 -2.99
C PRO A 907 -36.90 20.47 -2.33
N ALA A 908 -37.20 19.40 -3.07
CA ALA A 908 -37.10 18.03 -2.57
C ALA A 908 -35.63 17.57 -2.39
N THR A 909 -34.70 18.14 -3.16
CA THR A 909 -33.25 17.99 -3.03
C THR A 909 -32.63 19.20 -2.30
N GLY A 910 -31.31 19.22 -2.18
CA GLY A 910 -30.56 20.28 -1.52
C GLY A 910 -29.41 19.79 -0.64
N TRP A 911 -28.51 20.70 -0.32
CA TRP A 911 -27.46 20.50 0.68
C TRP A 911 -27.98 20.79 2.08
N SER A 912 -27.45 20.10 3.10
CA SER A 912 -27.72 20.43 4.51
C SER A 912 -26.56 20.01 5.41
N ASN A 913 -26.24 20.86 6.39
CA ASN A 913 -25.28 20.54 7.46
C ASN A 913 -25.90 19.75 8.63
N ALA A 914 -27.16 19.34 8.53
CA ALA A 914 -27.77 18.38 9.45
C ALA A 914 -27.01 17.05 9.40
N PHE A 915 -26.50 16.57 10.53
CA PHE A 915 -25.88 15.25 10.64
C PHE A 915 -26.55 14.35 11.67
N ALA A 916 -26.50 13.06 11.39
CA ALA A 916 -26.99 12.02 12.27
C ALA A 916 -26.19 10.74 12.04
N LYS A 917 -25.76 10.11 13.13
CA LYS A 917 -24.93 8.91 13.10
C LYS A 917 -25.53 7.79 13.97
N ALA A 918 -25.48 6.56 13.46
CA ALA A 918 -25.84 5.36 14.19
C ALA A 918 -24.81 4.99 15.29
N ALA A 919 -25.27 4.31 16.34
CA ALA A 919 -24.37 3.75 17.35
C ALA A 919 -23.46 2.66 16.74
N THR A 920 -22.22 2.59 17.20
CA THR A 920 -21.28 1.49 16.90
C THR A 920 -21.27 0.49 18.05
N ALA A 921 -20.48 -0.58 17.95
CA ALA A 921 -20.27 -1.50 19.07
C ALA A 921 -19.67 -0.82 20.32
N LEU A 922 -18.96 0.30 20.15
CA LEU A 922 -18.24 1.00 21.21
C LEU A 922 -18.82 2.36 21.59
N LEU A 923 -19.57 3.04 20.71
CA LEU A 923 -19.89 4.47 20.84
C LEU A 923 -21.36 4.78 20.47
N PRO A 924 -22.00 5.77 21.12
CA PRO A 924 -23.44 6.02 20.96
C PRO A 924 -23.78 6.70 19.63
N ALA A 925 -25.07 6.74 19.32
CA ALA A 925 -25.62 7.57 18.25
C ALA A 925 -25.55 9.06 18.64
N PHE A 926 -25.40 9.93 17.64
CA PHE A 926 -25.30 11.39 17.81
C PHE A 926 -25.90 12.12 16.61
N SER A 927 -26.45 13.32 16.81
CA SER A 927 -27.07 14.10 15.73
C SER A 927 -27.17 15.59 16.07
N GLY A 928 -26.92 16.48 15.11
CA GLY A 928 -27.06 17.92 15.27
C GLY A 928 -26.68 18.71 14.03
N ALA A 929 -26.14 19.91 14.25
CA ALA A 929 -25.60 20.81 13.22
C ALA A 929 -24.35 21.52 13.75
N ARG A 930 -23.43 21.89 12.86
CA ARG A 930 -22.11 22.44 13.24
C ARG A 930 -22.19 23.96 13.45
N PRO A 931 -21.29 24.59 14.24
CA PRO A 931 -21.32 26.04 14.51
C PRO A 931 -21.17 26.92 13.27
N LYS A 932 -20.25 26.53 12.38
CA LYS A 932 -19.96 27.20 11.11
C LYS A 932 -19.83 26.14 10.02
N ASP A 933 -20.33 26.44 8.83
CA ASP A 933 -20.06 25.71 7.60
C ASP A 933 -19.91 26.68 6.42
N TRP A 934 -19.50 26.19 5.26
CA TRP A 934 -19.54 26.93 4.01
C TRP A 934 -20.00 26.05 2.86
N VAL A 935 -20.65 26.67 1.87
CA VAL A 935 -20.96 26.09 0.56
C VAL A 935 -20.33 26.99 -0.50
N SER A 936 -19.76 26.42 -1.55
CA SER A 936 -19.18 27.20 -2.65
C SER A 936 -19.45 26.58 -4.02
N VAL A 937 -19.72 27.42 -5.01
CA VAL A 937 -19.93 27.02 -6.40
C VAL A 937 -18.77 27.55 -7.24
N ASP A 938 -17.99 26.64 -7.82
CA ASP A 938 -17.08 26.96 -8.92
C ASP A 938 -17.90 27.05 -10.21
N TYR A 939 -17.90 28.23 -10.82
CA TYR A 939 -18.64 28.51 -12.04
C TYR A 939 -17.80 28.30 -13.31
N GLY A 940 -16.59 27.73 -13.19
CA GLY A 940 -15.77 27.25 -14.31
C GLY A 940 -15.05 28.34 -15.11
N ARG A 941 -15.44 29.60 -14.94
CA ARG A 941 -14.91 30.76 -15.68
C ARG A 941 -14.91 32.00 -14.81
N THR A 942 -13.88 32.83 -14.97
CA THR A 942 -13.81 34.14 -14.31
C THR A 942 -14.94 35.04 -14.78
N ARG A 943 -15.70 35.57 -13.83
CA ARG A 943 -16.79 36.55 -13.98
C ARG A 943 -16.65 37.63 -12.92
N ASP A 944 -17.51 38.63 -12.97
CA ASP A 944 -17.69 39.61 -11.90
C ASP A 944 -18.94 39.22 -11.12
N PHE A 945 -18.88 39.24 -9.78
CA PHE A 945 -19.97 38.92 -8.88
C PHE A 945 -20.34 40.16 -8.05
N ASP A 946 -21.62 40.54 -8.01
CA ASP A 946 -22.18 41.62 -7.18
C ASP A 946 -23.46 41.22 -6.42
N ARG A 947 -23.97 40.00 -6.68
CA ARG A 947 -25.17 39.42 -6.09
C ARG A 947 -25.00 37.92 -5.87
N ALA A 948 -25.78 37.37 -4.94
CA ALA A 948 -26.10 35.94 -4.88
C ALA A 948 -27.55 35.75 -4.39
N GLU A 949 -28.23 34.71 -4.86
CA GLU A 949 -29.56 34.33 -4.37
C GLU A 949 -29.53 32.91 -3.82
N VAL A 950 -30.03 32.71 -2.61
CA VAL A 950 -29.97 31.44 -1.88
C VAL A 950 -31.33 31.09 -1.27
N SER A 951 -31.89 29.94 -1.64
CA SER A 951 -33.13 29.41 -1.06
C SER A 951 -32.82 28.49 0.11
N PHE A 952 -33.42 28.77 1.27
CA PHE A 952 -33.29 27.96 2.48
C PHE A 952 -34.58 27.21 2.79
N THR A 953 -34.50 25.90 3.02
CA THR A 953 -35.62 25.10 3.52
C THR A 953 -35.76 25.30 5.04
N VAL A 954 -36.98 25.56 5.52
CA VAL A 954 -37.28 25.80 6.95
C VAL A 954 -38.39 24.86 7.42
N ASP A 955 -38.05 23.95 8.33
CA ASP A 955 -38.93 22.88 8.82
C ASP A 955 -38.68 22.55 10.31
N ALA A 956 -39.12 21.38 10.81
CA ALA A 956 -38.94 20.97 12.20
C ALA A 956 -37.47 20.66 12.60
N THR A 957 -36.59 20.57 11.61
CA THR A 957 -35.17 20.18 11.65
C THR A 957 -34.26 21.10 10.85
N HIS A 958 -34.78 22.13 10.19
CA HIS A 958 -33.98 23.12 9.45
C HIS A 958 -34.44 24.55 9.74
N SER A 959 -33.49 25.46 9.91
CA SER A 959 -33.73 26.88 10.19
C SER A 959 -32.83 27.78 9.35
N LEU A 960 -33.15 29.08 9.30
CA LEU A 960 -32.27 30.08 8.68
C LEU A 960 -30.95 30.19 9.48
N PRO A 961 -29.79 30.33 8.81
CA PRO A 961 -28.53 30.60 9.50
C PRO A 961 -28.59 31.95 10.23
N ALA A 962 -27.93 32.05 11.39
CA ALA A 962 -27.86 33.27 12.19
C ALA A 962 -27.04 34.39 11.51
N SER A 963 -26.11 34.03 10.63
CA SER A 963 -25.40 34.94 9.74
C SER A 963 -24.94 34.21 8.47
N ILE A 964 -24.76 35.00 7.41
CA ILE A 964 -24.23 34.58 6.12
C ILE A 964 -23.20 35.60 5.65
N GLU A 965 -22.05 35.13 5.20
CA GLU A 965 -20.95 35.95 4.65
C GLU A 965 -20.55 35.40 3.28
N ALA A 966 -20.09 36.26 2.37
CA ALA A 966 -19.69 35.86 1.02
C ALA A 966 -18.19 36.09 0.76
N GLU A 967 -17.56 35.13 0.09
CA GLU A 967 -16.18 35.19 -0.38
C GLU A 967 -16.12 34.80 -1.87
N VAL A 968 -15.22 35.42 -2.63
CA VAL A 968 -15.00 35.12 -4.06
C VAL A 968 -13.58 34.59 -4.26
N TRP A 969 -13.40 33.58 -5.13
CA TRP A 969 -12.08 33.07 -5.50
C TRP A 969 -11.44 33.96 -6.58
N ASP A 970 -10.43 34.74 -6.21
CA ASP A 970 -9.76 35.73 -7.08
C ASP A 970 -8.88 35.11 -8.19
N GLY A 971 -8.51 33.85 -8.02
CA GLY A 971 -7.57 33.11 -8.86
C GLY A 971 -6.51 32.38 -8.04
N GLU A 972 -6.10 32.96 -6.91
CA GLU A 972 -5.09 32.43 -5.98
C GLU A 972 -5.70 31.97 -4.64
N ARG A 973 -6.79 32.62 -4.19
CA ARG A 973 -7.43 32.37 -2.88
C ARG A 973 -8.87 32.87 -2.84
N TYR A 974 -9.60 32.52 -1.77
CA TYR A 974 -10.84 33.20 -1.41
C TYR A 974 -10.56 34.58 -0.76
N VAL A 975 -11.33 35.59 -1.16
CA VAL A 975 -11.35 36.93 -0.57
C VAL A 975 -12.77 37.31 -0.14
N PRO A 976 -12.99 37.82 1.09
CA PRO A 976 -14.30 38.34 1.50
C PRO A 976 -14.75 39.52 0.63
N VAL A 977 -16.04 39.58 0.32
CA VAL A 977 -16.65 40.70 -0.41
C VAL A 977 -16.85 41.92 0.53
N THR A 978 -16.92 43.12 -0.04
CA THR A 978 -17.24 44.36 0.71
C THR A 978 -18.65 44.84 0.39
N GLY A 979 -19.19 45.78 1.20
CA GLY A 979 -20.51 46.37 0.96
C GLY A 979 -21.70 45.42 1.16
N ALA A 980 -21.49 44.24 1.76
CA ALA A 980 -22.49 43.19 1.84
C ALA A 980 -23.78 43.58 2.58
N ALA A 981 -24.93 43.34 1.94
CA ALA A 981 -26.28 43.45 2.51
C ALA A 981 -27.11 42.20 2.20
N VAL A 982 -27.95 41.79 3.15
CA VAL A 982 -28.78 40.58 3.10
C VAL A 982 -30.25 40.94 3.23
N ASP A 983 -31.08 40.52 2.27
CA ASP A 983 -32.54 40.60 2.31
C ASP A 983 -33.11 39.19 2.51
N TRP A 984 -33.63 38.91 3.70
CA TRP A 984 -34.00 37.57 4.15
C TRP A 984 -35.40 37.16 3.69
N ALA A 985 -35.50 35.98 3.10
CA ALA A 985 -36.78 35.38 2.74
C ALA A 985 -37.66 35.10 3.96
N THR A 986 -38.95 35.42 3.87
CA THR A 986 -39.94 35.23 4.95
C THR A 986 -40.73 33.91 4.84
N ALA A 987 -40.38 33.05 3.88
CA ALA A 987 -41.02 31.77 3.62
C ALA A 987 -39.97 30.72 3.22
N SER A 988 -40.24 29.44 3.48
CA SER A 988 -39.36 28.33 3.09
C SER A 988 -39.13 28.34 1.58
N ASP A 989 -37.88 28.08 1.18
CA ASP A 989 -37.41 27.89 -0.19
C ASP A 989 -37.57 29.10 -1.14
N ALA A 990 -38.07 30.24 -0.62
CA ALA A 990 -37.99 31.52 -1.29
C ALA A 990 -36.56 32.09 -1.23
N PRO A 991 -36.09 32.84 -2.24
CA PRO A 991 -34.72 33.31 -2.32
C PRO A 991 -34.43 34.42 -1.31
N THR A 992 -33.44 34.19 -0.45
CA THR A 992 -32.73 35.23 0.30
C THR A 992 -31.69 35.87 -0.62
N ALA A 993 -31.68 37.19 -0.71
CA ALA A 993 -30.81 37.91 -1.64
C ALA A 993 -29.62 38.55 -0.91
N LEU A 994 -28.41 38.24 -1.37
CA LEU A 994 -27.18 38.92 -0.99
C LEU A 994 -26.78 39.89 -2.10
N THR A 995 -26.34 41.08 -1.73
CA THR A 995 -25.76 42.08 -2.65
C THR A 995 -24.49 42.67 -2.04
N PHE A 996 -23.48 42.95 -2.86
CA PHE A 996 -22.15 43.38 -2.42
C PHE A 996 -21.41 44.16 -3.53
N ASP A 997 -20.29 44.79 -3.19
CA ASP A 997 -19.44 45.48 -4.17
C ASP A 997 -18.91 44.47 -5.22
N PRO A 998 -18.85 44.83 -6.53
CA PRO A 998 -18.43 43.89 -7.56
C PRO A 998 -17.00 43.32 -7.38
N VAL A 999 -16.89 41.99 -7.22
CA VAL A 999 -15.61 41.26 -7.11
C VAL A 999 -15.41 40.30 -8.29
N ARG A 1000 -14.23 40.33 -8.90
CA ARG A 1000 -13.87 39.45 -10.02
C ARG A 1000 -13.27 38.12 -9.54
N GLY A 1001 -13.80 37.01 -10.01
CA GLY A 1001 -13.32 35.67 -9.64
C GLY A 1001 -14.05 34.53 -10.39
N SER A 1002 -13.74 33.26 -10.07
CA SER A 1002 -14.40 32.10 -10.71
C SER A 1002 -15.34 31.31 -9.78
N ARG A 1003 -15.20 31.46 -8.46
CA ARG A 1003 -15.99 30.75 -7.45
C ARG A 1003 -16.65 31.73 -6.51
N LEU A 1004 -17.91 31.48 -6.14
CA LEU A 1004 -18.55 32.10 -4.99
C LEU A 1004 -18.55 31.10 -3.83
N ARG A 1005 -18.28 31.57 -2.61
CA ARG A 1005 -18.48 30.84 -1.36
C ARG A 1005 -19.40 31.62 -0.44
N LEU A 1006 -20.34 30.93 0.18
CA LEU A 1006 -21.14 31.40 1.31
C LEU A 1006 -20.64 30.71 2.58
N LYS A 1007 -20.21 31.47 3.58
CA LYS A 1007 -20.02 31.01 4.96
C LYS A 1007 -21.33 31.19 5.73
N LEU A 1008 -21.67 30.22 6.56
CA LEU A 1008 -22.98 30.08 7.22
C LEU A 1008 -22.77 29.78 8.70
N THR A 1009 -23.43 30.51 9.59
CA THR A 1009 -23.41 30.26 11.03
C THR A 1009 -24.73 29.66 11.49
N SER A 1010 -24.69 28.52 12.20
CA SER A 1010 -25.89 27.88 12.75
C SER A 1010 -26.53 28.74 13.85
N GLY A 1011 -27.87 28.83 13.85
CA GLY A 1011 -28.62 29.50 14.91
C GLY A 1011 -28.77 28.69 16.21
N ALA A 1012 -28.51 27.37 16.18
CA ALA A 1012 -28.62 26.50 17.36
C ALA A 1012 -27.68 25.26 17.26
N PRO A 1013 -26.35 25.46 17.14
CA PRO A 1013 -25.40 24.37 16.89
C PRO A 1013 -25.39 23.33 18.01
N GLY A 1014 -25.01 22.10 17.65
CA GLY A 1014 -25.14 20.92 18.50
C GLY A 1014 -26.57 20.40 18.66
N THR A 1015 -27.58 21.05 18.07
CA THR A 1015 -28.97 20.59 18.06
C THR A 1015 -29.45 20.27 16.65
N VAL A 1016 -30.50 19.46 16.53
CA VAL A 1016 -31.12 19.18 15.22
C VAL A 1016 -31.87 20.39 14.67
N GLN A 1017 -32.33 21.31 15.51
CA GLN A 1017 -33.01 22.54 15.08
C GLN A 1017 -32.05 23.58 14.46
N GLY A 1018 -30.75 23.48 14.76
CA GLY A 1018 -29.73 24.38 14.24
C GLY A 1018 -29.25 24.09 12.83
N ALA A 1019 -29.78 23.07 12.16
CA ALA A 1019 -29.32 22.73 10.82
C ALA A 1019 -29.83 23.71 9.77
N VAL A 1020 -29.02 23.90 8.73
CA VAL A 1020 -29.30 24.78 7.61
C VAL A 1020 -29.36 23.92 6.36
N ARG A 1021 -30.46 24.02 5.59
CA ARG A 1021 -30.62 23.36 4.30
C ARG A 1021 -30.76 24.39 3.19
N ILE A 1022 -29.97 24.23 2.12
CA ILE A 1022 -30.03 25.04 0.90
C ILE A 1022 -30.62 24.20 -0.22
N SER A 1023 -31.77 24.63 -0.74
CA SER A 1023 -32.44 24.03 -1.90
C SER A 1023 -31.99 24.64 -3.24
N ARG A 1024 -31.44 25.87 -3.24
CA ARG A 1024 -30.93 26.54 -4.45
C ARG A 1024 -29.87 27.60 -4.12
N LEU A 1025 -28.87 27.78 -4.98
CA LEU A 1025 -27.88 28.88 -4.93
C LEU A 1025 -27.49 29.31 -6.36
N GLU A 1026 -27.62 30.59 -6.67
CA GLU A 1026 -27.26 31.19 -7.96
C GLU A 1026 -26.51 32.52 -7.80
N ALA A 1027 -25.60 32.81 -8.75
CA ALA A 1027 -24.81 34.04 -8.88
C ALA A 1027 -24.21 34.21 -10.30
#